data_AF-A0A972JWY8-F1
#
_entry.id   AF-A0A972JWY8-F1
#
_cell.length_a   1.000
_cell.length_b   1.000
_cell.length_c   1.000
_cell.angle_alpha   90.00
_cell.angle_beta   90.00
_cell.angle_gamma   90.00
#
_symmetry.space_group_name_H-M   'P 1'
#
loop_
_entity.id
_entity.type
_entity.pdbx_description
1 polymer ?
#
loop_
_entity_poly.entity_id
_entity_poly.type
_entity_poly.pdbx_seq_one_letter_code
_entity_poly.pdbx_strand_id
1 'polypeptide(L)'
;MMGTMLLSPSSSHARISIENAHWHTFTSLNGLAGNIVQTIWEDPQGRIWFGTENGVSCYDGTTWKTYRTEDGLIDNNVWSISGDDESVWFATSNGLSRFDLENNQWEYFTTEDGLSNNDVRAVLVSDDGSVWAGMFGGGVARQTSPSQIWEPLDLYPLVANSAVVVQSLWQAPSGDIWFGTSAFGAVRIRDNTPDLFGFRKTSQNTVWGISTSVETNTTWVTTFRGIITIDDRDNAIQVETTIEGVDIPETEVLSVAAGANDTIWFGTRAHGVLRHTPDGWSRLTTADGLSRNYVLALHEDSTGRVWFGTRGGGVTLLDQRHPQDIQNKLQVVVTARDVQANEELNLDHPVLQHDQNNLQFRFAASTSWLPSQDVSFRYWLESNTSAGFAPKIADSDPAETTNASSEIDDFINLPPGEYTLHVVPLVNISTGDLIEGTEEMYPFTIRNEPPRFNTDNLTVHADGQNIPSGSTLTATFIDTQRKVDLDFDAASIDAFTPIYYEYRLTSTQTDWTRADGSQVTLTLPQGTHHVDTRAVDYQGNTSPIVTRTIIVPGPFWITVLTYLGIVLTPGILGSAAGVWWYRRWTHRQALLRAVRGHIIPYDVGPLITSPERYIGRQHVIDTILGSIDNNSFYVYGEKRIGKTSLLAQLKQRLMQRNTLQEQCWYLPVFRNIQDVPQGQFWRTLIRSVADTVAITPASLTVYTETASEYNDFDAQDDLEVIVQYLKTHVTPRRPLIVLLLDEVDTFQRYDPIIRQRFRAFCQHLQEQMQVVLVGVMPPRAEVSDTSPWANIFAPITLEPLASIDTLYLIRNYNQNPYQYTPEAEQALLEAGDQKPFDTQWLCAESVKAMLTYHRSRVELTDVEQAIQVVVSERRREYATFWQQVPANTRQEIQTELQRGGVLSASHIAHGAYDRFLEAGLVLRTTQGYRLSTLFQHWLQDSL
;
A
#
# COMPACT_ATOMS: atom_id res chain seq x y z
N MET A 1 24.33 -61.74 -1.52
CA MET A 1 25.15 -60.75 -2.24
C MET A 1 24.23 -60.15 -3.31
N MET A 2 23.33 -59.22 -2.97
CA MET A 2 23.60 -57.81 -2.65
C MET A 2 24.47 -57.14 -3.72
N GLY A 3 23.80 -56.54 -4.71
CA GLY A 3 24.34 -55.45 -5.52
C GLY A 3 23.53 -54.19 -5.17
N THR A 4 24.18 -53.23 -4.50
CA THR A 4 23.54 -52.00 -4.03
C THR A 4 23.37 -51.00 -5.16
N MET A 5 22.14 -50.76 -5.60
CA MET A 5 21.79 -49.48 -6.24
C MET A 5 21.48 -48.47 -5.14
N LEU A 6 22.37 -47.48 -5.01
CA LEU A 6 22.12 -46.28 -4.20
C LEU A 6 21.09 -45.41 -4.95
N LEU A 7 19.82 -45.55 -4.57
CA LEU A 7 18.85 -44.49 -4.83
C LEU A 7 19.21 -43.31 -3.92
N SER A 8 19.56 -42.17 -4.53
CA SER A 8 19.56 -40.90 -3.84
C SER A 8 18.15 -40.63 -3.29
N PRO A 9 17.99 -40.10 -2.06
CA PRO A 9 16.70 -39.62 -1.60
C PRO A 9 16.35 -38.37 -2.40
N SER A 10 15.63 -38.55 -3.51
CA SER A 10 14.86 -37.47 -4.12
C SER A 10 13.83 -37.03 -3.09
N SER A 11 13.85 -35.73 -2.75
CA SER A 11 12.94 -35.11 -1.79
C SER A 11 11.51 -35.07 -2.31
N SER A 12 10.83 -36.22 -2.31
CA SER A 12 9.38 -36.31 -2.41
C SER A 12 8.79 -36.16 -1.01
N HIS A 13 8.78 -34.92 -0.49
CA HIS A 13 7.79 -34.58 0.52
C HIS A 13 6.41 -34.77 -0.13
N ALA A 14 5.54 -35.50 0.54
CA ALA A 14 4.30 -35.98 -0.03
C ALA A 14 3.34 -34.80 -0.29
N ARG A 15 3.14 -34.44 -1.58
CA ARG A 15 2.06 -33.55 -2.04
C ARG A 15 0.67 -34.23 -1.98
N ILE A 16 0.44 -35.10 -1.00
CA ILE A 16 -0.67 -36.05 -0.98
C ILE A 16 -1.82 -35.49 -0.13
N SER A 17 -2.86 -35.00 -0.81
CA SER A 17 -4.30 -35.10 -0.44
C SER A 17 -5.18 -34.06 -1.16
N ILE A 18 -4.60 -33.00 -1.73
CA ILE A 18 -5.36 -31.81 -2.20
C ILE A 18 -5.44 -31.74 -3.73
N GLU A 19 -4.84 -32.68 -4.48
CA GLU A 19 -4.81 -32.68 -5.96
C GLU A 19 -6.20 -32.77 -6.64
N ASN A 20 -7.25 -33.15 -5.90
CA ASN A 20 -8.64 -33.20 -6.37
C ASN A 20 -9.59 -32.23 -5.63
N ALA A 21 -9.07 -31.26 -4.88
CA ALA A 21 -9.90 -30.38 -4.06
C ALA A 21 -10.38 -29.14 -4.85
N HIS A 22 -11.59 -28.68 -4.54
CA HIS A 22 -12.25 -27.56 -5.19
C HIS A 22 -12.06 -26.28 -4.38
N TRP A 23 -11.72 -25.19 -5.07
CA TRP A 23 -11.43 -23.89 -4.48
C TRP A 23 -12.38 -22.83 -5.04
N HIS A 24 -13.10 -22.13 -4.17
CA HIS A 24 -13.98 -21.03 -4.55
C HIS A 24 -13.65 -19.79 -3.71
N THR A 25 -13.63 -18.60 -4.30
CA THR A 25 -13.37 -17.34 -3.57
C THR A 25 -14.60 -16.45 -3.64
N PHE A 26 -15.04 -15.97 -2.49
CA PHE A 26 -16.14 -15.03 -2.33
C PHE A 26 -15.60 -13.68 -1.88
N THR A 27 -16.01 -12.62 -2.58
CA THR A 27 -15.62 -11.23 -2.35
C THR A 27 -16.86 -10.35 -2.17
N SER A 28 -16.66 -9.05 -1.98
CA SER A 28 -17.77 -8.08 -1.98
C SER A 28 -18.59 -8.05 -3.27
N LEU A 29 -18.06 -8.56 -4.39
CA LEU A 29 -18.82 -8.73 -5.64
C LEU A 29 -19.82 -9.90 -5.57
N ASN A 30 -19.63 -10.83 -4.64
CA ASN A 30 -20.47 -12.01 -4.45
C ASN A 30 -21.51 -11.85 -3.33
N GLY A 31 -21.54 -10.71 -2.63
CA GLY A 31 -22.46 -10.42 -1.52
C GLY A 31 -21.82 -10.28 -0.13
N LEU A 32 -20.51 -10.54 -0.01
CA LEU A 32 -19.75 -10.40 1.23
C LEU A 32 -19.64 -8.92 1.66
N ALA A 33 -19.73 -8.63 2.97
CA ALA A 33 -19.81 -7.27 3.49
C ALA A 33 -18.52 -6.44 3.31
N GLY A 34 -17.36 -7.12 3.33
CA GLY A 34 -16.03 -6.55 3.20
C GLY A 34 -15.02 -7.60 2.72
N ASN A 35 -13.84 -7.18 2.26
CA ASN A 35 -12.83 -8.09 1.70
C ASN A 35 -11.71 -8.44 2.70
N ILE A 36 -11.75 -7.92 3.92
CA ILE A 36 -10.89 -8.29 5.05
C ILE A 36 -11.75 -9.09 6.03
N VAL A 37 -11.76 -10.41 5.87
CA VAL A 37 -12.52 -11.32 6.73
C VAL A 37 -11.70 -11.61 7.98
N GLN A 38 -12.20 -11.17 9.14
CA GLN A 38 -11.48 -11.17 10.42
C GLN A 38 -11.83 -12.37 11.29
N THR A 39 -13.04 -12.92 11.13
CA THR A 39 -13.58 -14.03 11.92
C THR A 39 -14.59 -14.82 11.08
N ILE A 40 -14.70 -16.13 11.34
CA ILE A 40 -15.63 -17.05 10.69
C ILE A 40 -16.21 -17.98 11.78
N TRP A 41 -17.52 -18.17 11.77
CA TRP A 41 -18.24 -19.03 12.72
C TRP A 41 -19.43 -19.71 12.03
N GLU A 42 -19.58 -21.03 12.19
CA GLU A 42 -20.77 -21.78 11.80
C GLU A 42 -21.79 -21.79 12.93
N ASP A 43 -23.06 -21.56 12.61
CA ASP A 43 -24.15 -21.69 13.57
C ASP A 43 -24.75 -23.11 13.61
N PRO A 44 -25.54 -23.47 14.64
CA PRO A 44 -26.12 -24.82 14.76
C PRO A 44 -27.09 -25.21 13.63
N GLN A 45 -27.49 -24.27 12.76
CA GLN A 45 -28.29 -24.54 11.57
C GLN A 45 -27.44 -24.72 10.29
N GLY A 46 -26.12 -24.65 10.40
CA GLY A 46 -25.15 -24.83 9.31
C GLY A 46 -24.95 -23.59 8.44
N ARG A 47 -25.39 -22.40 8.88
CA ARG A 47 -25.11 -21.14 8.18
C ARG A 47 -23.75 -20.61 8.63
N ILE A 48 -22.97 -20.09 7.69
CA ILE A 48 -21.63 -19.56 7.97
C ILE A 48 -21.71 -18.04 8.12
N TRP A 49 -21.23 -17.53 9.25
CA TRP A 49 -21.17 -16.11 9.59
C TRP A 49 -19.74 -15.60 9.45
N PHE A 50 -19.58 -14.50 8.71
CA PHE A 50 -18.32 -13.85 8.41
C PHE A 50 -18.32 -12.43 9.01
N GLY A 51 -17.37 -12.16 9.92
CA GLY A 51 -17.11 -10.80 10.40
C GLY A 51 -16.05 -10.13 9.53
N THR A 52 -16.33 -8.92 9.05
CA THR A 52 -15.47 -8.20 8.12
C THR A 52 -15.11 -6.81 8.63
N GLU A 53 -14.25 -6.09 7.90
CA GLU A 53 -13.96 -4.68 8.14
C GLU A 53 -15.16 -3.75 7.88
N ASN A 54 -16.23 -4.27 7.27
CA ASN A 54 -17.32 -3.48 6.73
C ASN A 54 -18.68 -4.21 6.82
N GLY A 55 -18.93 -4.91 7.92
CA GLY A 55 -20.21 -5.53 8.30
C GLY A 55 -20.09 -7.02 8.58
N VAL A 56 -21.25 -7.63 8.85
CA VAL A 56 -21.43 -9.08 8.99
C VAL A 56 -22.03 -9.63 7.71
N SER A 57 -21.59 -10.80 7.25
CA SER A 57 -22.33 -11.58 6.25
C SER A 57 -22.70 -12.95 6.79
N CYS A 58 -23.95 -13.36 6.59
CA CYS A 58 -24.43 -14.72 6.80
C CYS A 58 -24.62 -15.38 5.43
N TYR A 59 -24.14 -16.61 5.27
CA TYR A 59 -24.30 -17.44 4.09
C TYR A 59 -25.01 -18.74 4.47
N ASP A 60 -26.22 -18.95 3.95
CA ASP A 60 -26.99 -20.19 4.14
C ASP A 60 -26.59 -21.32 3.18
N GLY A 61 -25.56 -21.08 2.36
CA GLY A 61 -25.13 -21.95 1.27
C GLY A 61 -25.70 -21.56 -0.10
N THR A 62 -26.78 -20.78 -0.16
CA THR A 62 -27.45 -20.36 -1.40
C THR A 62 -27.53 -18.84 -1.51
N THR A 63 -27.84 -18.14 -0.43
CA THR A 63 -27.99 -16.69 -0.39
C THR A 63 -27.02 -16.03 0.57
N TRP A 64 -26.60 -14.81 0.23
CA TRP A 64 -25.79 -13.94 1.07
C TRP A 64 -26.70 -12.89 1.69
N LYS A 65 -26.73 -12.82 3.03
CA LYS A 65 -27.39 -11.76 3.77
C LYS A 65 -26.35 -10.96 4.54
N THR A 66 -26.22 -9.68 4.22
CA THR A 66 -25.28 -8.77 4.87
C THR A 66 -26.02 -7.86 5.85
N TYR A 67 -25.40 -7.62 7.01
CA TYR A 67 -25.91 -6.76 8.07
C TYR A 67 -24.88 -5.68 8.43
N ARG A 68 -25.38 -4.46 8.61
CA ARG A 68 -24.61 -3.22 8.81
C ARG A 68 -25.19 -2.38 9.93
N THR A 69 -24.57 -1.24 10.20
CA THR A 69 -25.08 -0.21 11.12
C THR A 69 -26.47 0.32 10.78
N GLU A 70 -26.94 0.16 9.55
CA GLU A 70 -28.31 0.51 9.14
C GLU A 70 -29.35 -0.56 9.50
N ASP A 71 -28.92 -1.81 9.74
CA ASP A 71 -29.78 -2.94 10.12
C ASP A 71 -29.90 -3.13 11.64
N GLY A 72 -28.98 -2.56 12.43
CA GLY A 72 -28.96 -2.64 13.90
C GLY A 72 -27.62 -3.04 14.54
N LEU A 73 -26.61 -3.39 13.73
CA LEU A 73 -25.24 -3.64 14.22
C LEU A 73 -24.64 -2.34 14.81
N ILE A 74 -23.92 -2.39 15.93
CA ILE A 74 -23.40 -1.15 16.57
C ILE A 74 -22.24 -0.51 15.80
N ASP A 75 -21.40 -1.31 15.14
CA ASP A 75 -20.28 -0.85 14.32
C ASP A 75 -19.95 -1.85 13.21
N ASN A 76 -19.55 -1.38 12.03
CA ASN A 76 -19.31 -2.23 10.87
C ASN A 76 -17.98 -3.02 10.94
N ASN A 77 -17.03 -2.69 11.81
CA ASN A 77 -15.75 -3.39 11.88
C ASN A 77 -15.80 -4.49 12.95
N VAL A 78 -16.01 -5.73 12.51
CA VAL A 78 -16.36 -6.90 13.33
C VAL A 78 -15.14 -7.83 13.49
N TRP A 79 -14.63 -7.93 14.72
CA TRP A 79 -13.40 -8.65 15.06
C TRP A 79 -13.61 -10.14 15.40
N SER A 80 -14.73 -10.50 16.04
CA SER A 80 -15.00 -11.86 16.52
C SER A 80 -16.50 -12.16 16.50
N ILE A 81 -16.85 -13.41 16.23
CA ILE A 81 -18.24 -13.93 16.27
C ILE A 81 -18.28 -15.17 17.17
N SER A 82 -19.32 -15.30 17.99
CA SER A 82 -19.66 -16.50 18.74
C SER A 82 -21.17 -16.50 19.02
N GLY A 83 -21.80 -17.67 19.14
CA GLY A 83 -23.23 -17.75 19.43
C GLY A 83 -23.65 -19.10 19.98
N ASP A 84 -24.95 -19.24 20.17
CA ASP A 84 -25.67 -20.46 20.56
C ASP A 84 -26.89 -20.67 19.64
N ASP A 85 -27.81 -21.57 20.00
CA ASP A 85 -29.05 -21.82 19.26
C ASP A 85 -30.02 -20.61 19.27
N GLU A 86 -29.91 -19.70 20.23
CA GLU A 86 -30.85 -18.59 20.45
C GLU A 86 -30.33 -17.26 19.90
N SER A 87 -29.03 -17.01 19.98
CA SER A 87 -28.42 -15.72 19.66
C SER A 87 -26.97 -15.76 19.16
N VAL A 88 -26.65 -14.83 18.27
CA VAL A 88 -25.29 -14.63 17.73
C VAL A 88 -24.73 -13.31 18.23
N TRP A 89 -23.49 -13.33 18.70
CA TRP A 89 -22.79 -12.18 19.28
C TRP A 89 -21.63 -11.74 18.38
N PHE A 90 -21.47 -10.43 18.26
CA PHE A 90 -20.51 -9.76 17.38
C PHE A 90 -19.66 -8.79 18.20
N ALA A 91 -18.36 -9.06 18.31
CA ALA A 91 -17.39 -8.13 18.88
C ALA A 91 -17.02 -7.08 17.82
N THR A 92 -17.22 -5.80 18.15
CA THR A 92 -17.02 -4.69 17.20
C THR A 92 -16.14 -3.59 17.80
N SER A 93 -15.71 -2.66 16.97
CA SER A 93 -14.83 -1.56 17.39
C SER A 93 -15.48 -0.52 18.30
N ASN A 94 -16.82 -0.52 18.45
CA ASN A 94 -17.56 0.40 19.33
C ASN A 94 -18.59 -0.29 20.25
N GLY A 95 -18.53 -1.61 20.40
CA GLY A 95 -19.27 -2.35 21.43
C GLY A 95 -19.50 -3.82 21.06
N LEU A 96 -20.42 -4.45 21.77
CA LEU A 96 -20.99 -5.75 21.38
C LEU A 96 -22.35 -5.55 20.74
N SER A 97 -22.64 -6.33 19.71
CA SER A 97 -24.02 -6.54 19.23
C SER A 97 -24.43 -7.99 19.45
N ARG A 98 -25.70 -8.20 19.78
CA ARG A 98 -26.36 -9.48 19.88
C ARG A 98 -27.53 -9.50 18.89
N PHE A 99 -27.63 -10.56 18.10
CA PHE A 99 -28.73 -10.81 17.19
C PHE A 99 -29.53 -12.01 17.69
N ASP A 100 -30.81 -11.79 17.99
CA ASP A 100 -31.77 -12.82 18.37
C ASP A 100 -32.25 -13.57 17.10
N LEU A 101 -32.02 -14.89 17.06
CA LEU A 101 -32.31 -15.72 15.89
C LEU A 101 -33.80 -16.04 15.72
N GLU A 102 -34.59 -16.02 16.79
CA GLU A 102 -36.03 -16.28 16.77
C GLU A 102 -36.80 -15.02 16.31
N ASN A 103 -36.49 -13.88 16.94
CA ASN A 103 -37.21 -12.62 16.78
C ASN A 103 -36.60 -11.67 15.73
N ASN A 104 -35.41 -12.01 15.19
CA ASN A 104 -34.64 -11.17 14.27
C ASN A 104 -34.42 -9.74 14.81
N GLN A 105 -34.16 -9.61 16.11
CA GLN A 105 -33.93 -8.33 16.78
C GLN A 105 -32.45 -8.13 17.11
N TRP A 106 -32.03 -6.86 17.10
CA TRP A 106 -30.70 -6.44 17.51
C TRP A 106 -30.75 -5.81 18.91
N GLU A 107 -29.82 -6.24 19.76
CA GLU A 107 -29.49 -5.66 21.06
C GLU A 107 -27.99 -5.29 21.03
N TYR A 108 -27.57 -4.28 21.79
CA TYR A 108 -26.16 -3.88 21.84
C TYR A 108 -25.74 -3.45 23.24
N PHE A 109 -24.44 -3.59 23.53
CA PHE A 109 -23.84 -3.33 24.83
C PHE A 109 -22.56 -2.51 24.70
N THR A 110 -22.40 -1.58 25.62
CA THR A 110 -21.33 -0.57 25.66
C THR A 110 -20.78 -0.43 27.08
N THR A 111 -19.90 0.55 27.30
CA THR A 111 -19.47 1.00 28.63
C THR A 111 -20.62 1.48 29.52
N GLU A 112 -21.79 1.83 28.97
CA GLU A 112 -22.98 2.17 29.78
C GLU A 112 -23.61 0.93 30.44
N ASP A 113 -23.35 -0.26 29.88
CA ASP A 113 -23.92 -1.55 30.28
C ASP A 113 -22.97 -2.41 31.13
N GLY A 114 -21.78 -1.88 31.44
CA GLY A 114 -20.76 -2.48 32.30
C GLY A 114 -19.48 -2.95 31.60
N LEU A 115 -19.37 -2.83 30.27
CA LEU A 115 -18.09 -3.07 29.58
C LEU A 115 -17.02 -2.07 30.05
N SER A 116 -15.76 -2.49 30.10
CA SER A 116 -14.65 -1.60 30.52
C SER A 116 -14.06 -0.80 29.36
N ASN A 117 -14.29 -1.21 28.11
CA ASN A 117 -14.02 -0.45 26.90
C ASN A 117 -14.98 -0.89 25.77
N ASN A 118 -15.27 0.01 24.82
CA ASN A 118 -16.11 -0.26 23.65
C ASN A 118 -15.35 -0.91 22.48
N ASP A 119 -14.02 -0.85 22.43
CA ASP A 119 -13.24 -1.58 21.42
C ASP A 119 -13.15 -3.06 21.82
N VAL A 120 -14.13 -3.86 21.39
CA VAL A 120 -14.24 -5.30 21.73
C VAL A 120 -13.65 -6.13 20.60
N ARG A 121 -12.68 -6.97 20.95
CA ARG A 121 -11.83 -7.73 20.02
C ARG A 121 -12.19 -9.20 19.94
N ALA A 122 -12.66 -9.76 21.04
CA ALA A 122 -13.03 -11.17 21.13
C ALA A 122 -14.36 -11.32 21.86
N VAL A 123 -15.20 -12.25 21.41
CA VAL A 123 -16.42 -12.67 22.12
C VAL A 123 -16.51 -14.19 22.13
N LEU A 124 -16.98 -14.76 23.23
CA LEU A 124 -17.18 -16.19 23.41
C LEU A 124 -18.44 -16.43 24.23
N VAL A 125 -19.41 -17.15 23.66
CA VAL A 125 -20.49 -17.79 24.41
C VAL A 125 -19.96 -19.13 24.91
N SER A 126 -20.06 -19.35 26.22
CA SER A 126 -19.57 -20.56 26.91
C SER A 126 -20.71 -21.56 27.12
N ASP A 127 -20.38 -22.86 27.18
CA ASP A 127 -21.32 -23.97 27.43
C ASP A 127 -22.22 -23.80 28.68
N ASP A 128 -21.80 -22.95 29.63
CA ASP A 128 -22.58 -22.61 30.83
C ASP A 128 -23.60 -21.46 30.62
N GLY A 129 -23.74 -20.95 29.40
CA GLY A 129 -24.56 -19.80 29.06
C GLY A 129 -23.99 -18.44 29.51
N SER A 130 -22.71 -18.40 29.91
CA SER A 130 -22.00 -17.13 30.13
C SER A 130 -21.46 -16.57 28.83
N VAL A 131 -21.48 -15.24 28.67
CA VAL A 131 -20.81 -14.55 27.56
C VAL A 131 -19.57 -13.84 28.09
N TRP A 132 -18.45 -14.02 27.40
CA TRP A 132 -17.17 -13.42 27.72
C TRP A 132 -16.77 -12.44 26.61
N ALA A 133 -16.30 -11.26 27.00
CA ALA A 133 -15.88 -10.20 26.10
C ALA A 133 -14.42 -9.80 26.38
N GLY A 134 -13.57 -9.88 25.37
CA GLY A 134 -12.18 -9.43 25.40
C GLY A 134 -12.03 -8.07 24.72
N MET A 135 -11.46 -7.09 25.43
CA MET A 135 -11.39 -5.70 24.99
C MET A 135 -9.96 -5.24 24.70
N PHE A 136 -9.83 -4.25 23.83
CA PHE A 136 -8.55 -3.57 23.57
C PHE A 136 -8.20 -2.65 24.74
N GLY A 137 -7.38 -3.14 25.67
CA GLY A 137 -6.90 -2.37 26.82
C GLY A 137 -7.90 -2.27 27.98
N GLY A 138 -9.07 -2.89 27.88
CA GLY A 138 -10.05 -3.04 28.96
C GLY A 138 -9.98 -4.37 29.71
N GLY A 139 -9.13 -5.31 29.26
CA GLY A 139 -9.08 -6.67 29.79
C GLY A 139 -10.29 -7.50 29.36
N VAL A 140 -10.94 -8.16 30.33
CA VAL A 140 -12.05 -9.10 30.11
C VAL A 140 -13.28 -8.64 30.90
N ALA A 141 -14.47 -8.78 30.32
CA ALA A 141 -15.73 -8.73 31.04
C ALA A 141 -16.53 -10.03 30.83
N ARG A 142 -17.36 -10.40 31.80
CA ARG A 142 -18.27 -11.55 31.75
C ARG A 142 -19.70 -11.08 32.00
N GLN A 143 -20.64 -11.66 31.28
CA GLN A 143 -22.07 -11.59 31.54
C GLN A 143 -22.55 -13.02 31.89
N THR A 144 -23.28 -13.19 33.00
CA THR A 144 -23.79 -14.49 33.43
C THR A 144 -25.31 -14.49 33.43
N SER A 145 -25.94 -15.42 32.70
CA SER A 145 -27.41 -15.55 32.70
C SER A 145 -27.96 -15.74 34.13
N PRO A 146 -29.04 -15.03 34.55
CA PRO A 146 -29.88 -14.11 33.76
C PRO A 146 -29.50 -12.62 33.92
N SER A 147 -28.32 -12.28 34.44
CA SER A 147 -27.86 -10.89 34.52
C SER A 147 -27.48 -10.37 33.14
N GLN A 148 -28.10 -9.26 32.71
CA GLN A 148 -27.67 -8.53 31.51
C GLN A 148 -26.53 -7.52 31.79
N ILE A 149 -26.11 -7.34 33.05
CA ILE A 149 -25.02 -6.42 33.40
C ILE A 149 -23.67 -7.12 33.16
N TRP A 150 -22.75 -6.41 32.51
CA TRP A 150 -21.37 -6.87 32.31
C TRP A 150 -20.51 -6.62 33.54
N GLU A 151 -19.79 -7.65 34.00
CA GLU A 151 -18.88 -7.57 35.14
C GLU A 151 -17.42 -7.67 34.65
N PRO A 152 -16.58 -6.63 34.85
CA PRO A 152 -15.17 -6.67 34.48
C PRO A 152 -14.39 -7.59 35.43
N LEU A 153 -13.52 -8.44 34.86
CA LEU A 153 -12.69 -9.36 35.62
C LEU A 153 -11.39 -8.69 36.08
N ASP A 154 -11.10 -8.73 37.37
CA ASP A 154 -9.85 -8.22 37.92
C ASP A 154 -8.67 -9.18 37.65
N LEU A 155 -7.87 -8.85 36.63
CA LEU A 155 -6.62 -9.54 36.30
C LEU A 155 -5.38 -8.92 36.96
N TYR A 156 -5.52 -7.84 37.76
CA TYR A 156 -4.40 -7.16 38.42
C TYR A 156 -3.51 -8.07 39.28
N PRO A 157 -4.01 -9.12 39.97
CA PRO A 157 -3.16 -10.06 40.71
C PRO A 157 -2.13 -10.81 39.86
N LEU A 158 -2.35 -10.93 38.54
CA LEU A 158 -1.46 -11.60 37.60
C LEU A 158 -0.63 -10.63 36.75
N VAL A 159 -1.20 -9.48 36.40
CA VAL A 159 -0.60 -8.51 35.48
C VAL A 159 -0.67 -7.10 36.06
N ALA A 160 0.51 -6.53 36.35
CA ALA A 160 0.67 -5.25 37.06
C ALA A 160 0.22 -4.00 36.27
N ASN A 161 -0.40 -4.18 35.10
CA ASN A 161 -0.89 -3.10 34.24
C ASN A 161 -2.34 -3.41 33.85
N SER A 162 -3.26 -2.48 34.10
CA SER A 162 -4.70 -2.63 33.81
C SER A 162 -5.03 -2.60 32.31
N ALA A 163 -4.10 -2.13 31.46
CA ALA A 163 -4.30 -2.01 30.01
C ALA A 163 -4.07 -3.33 29.25
N VAL A 164 -4.70 -4.43 29.68
CA VAL A 164 -4.60 -5.73 28.99
C VAL A 164 -5.41 -5.67 27.69
N VAL A 165 -4.76 -5.91 26.56
CA VAL A 165 -5.43 -6.15 25.27
C VAL A 165 -5.64 -7.66 25.13
N VAL A 166 -6.90 -8.06 25.03
CA VAL A 166 -7.30 -9.44 24.71
C VAL A 166 -7.52 -9.51 23.20
N GLN A 167 -6.92 -10.52 22.55
CA GLN A 167 -6.99 -10.73 21.10
C GLN A 167 -7.93 -11.89 20.73
N SER A 168 -7.98 -12.93 21.57
CA SER A 168 -8.76 -14.15 21.29
C SER A 168 -9.36 -14.73 22.57
N LEU A 169 -10.47 -15.44 22.41
CA LEU A 169 -11.13 -16.23 23.45
C LEU A 169 -11.31 -17.67 22.95
N TRP A 170 -11.20 -18.65 23.83
CA TRP A 170 -11.42 -20.06 23.52
C TRP A 170 -11.90 -20.83 24.75
N GLN A 171 -12.92 -21.67 24.62
CA GLN A 171 -13.27 -22.67 25.63
C GLN A 171 -12.60 -23.99 25.26
N ALA A 172 -11.74 -24.51 26.13
CA ALA A 172 -11.18 -25.84 25.96
C ALA A 172 -12.23 -26.91 26.30
N PRO A 173 -12.13 -28.15 25.76
CA PRO A 173 -13.05 -29.26 26.07
C PRO A 173 -13.13 -29.64 27.57
N SER A 174 -12.19 -29.17 28.39
CA SER A 174 -12.23 -29.26 29.86
C SER A 174 -13.23 -28.30 30.53
N GLY A 175 -13.78 -27.34 29.79
CA GLY A 175 -14.53 -26.19 30.29
C GLY A 175 -13.65 -24.99 30.68
N ASP A 176 -12.32 -25.10 30.61
CA ASP A 176 -11.40 -23.98 30.91
C ASP A 176 -11.53 -22.87 29.87
N ILE A 177 -11.65 -21.61 30.31
CA ILE A 177 -11.69 -20.45 29.40
C ILE A 177 -10.28 -19.89 29.22
N TRP A 178 -9.84 -19.74 27.98
CA TRP A 178 -8.53 -19.22 27.60
C TRP A 178 -8.65 -17.85 26.93
N PHE A 179 -7.68 -16.98 27.22
CA PHE A 179 -7.61 -15.59 26.77
C PHE A 179 -6.24 -15.35 26.13
N GLY A 180 -6.20 -15.06 24.83
CA GLY A 180 -4.98 -14.61 24.17
C GLY A 180 -4.72 -13.14 24.48
N THR A 181 -3.53 -12.77 24.96
CA THR A 181 -3.17 -11.38 25.29
C THR A 181 -2.07 -10.85 24.39
N SER A 182 -1.97 -9.51 24.25
CA SER A 182 -0.92 -8.88 23.44
C SER A 182 0.49 -8.90 24.05
N ALA A 183 0.63 -8.97 25.37
CA ALA A 183 1.92 -8.69 26.03
C ALA A 183 2.43 -9.83 26.92
N PHE A 184 1.54 -10.65 27.47
CA PHE A 184 1.88 -11.53 28.59
C PHE A 184 1.79 -13.03 28.27
N GLY A 185 1.27 -13.40 27.10
CA GLY A 185 1.00 -14.79 26.72
C GLY A 185 -0.48 -15.09 26.76
N ALA A 186 -0.83 -16.32 27.14
CA ALA A 186 -2.21 -16.71 27.37
C ALA A 186 -2.55 -16.60 28.87
N VAL A 187 -3.78 -16.24 29.19
CA VAL A 187 -4.37 -16.46 30.53
C VAL A 187 -5.37 -17.60 30.41
N ARG A 188 -5.47 -18.46 31.42
CA ARG A 188 -6.51 -19.48 31.56
C ARG A 188 -7.32 -19.20 32.82
N ILE A 189 -8.63 -19.38 32.77
CA ILE A 189 -9.49 -19.44 33.96
C ILE A 189 -9.98 -20.86 34.14
N ARG A 190 -9.69 -21.42 35.32
CA ARG A 190 -10.17 -22.71 35.82
C ARG A 190 -10.80 -22.49 37.19
N ASP A 191 -12.03 -22.95 37.41
CA ASP A 191 -12.75 -22.78 38.68
C ASP A 191 -12.82 -21.31 39.21
N ASN A 192 -12.94 -20.33 38.29
CA ASN A 192 -12.82 -18.88 38.54
C ASN A 192 -11.45 -18.41 39.09
N THR A 193 -10.43 -19.27 39.09
CA THR A 193 -9.03 -18.88 39.37
C THR A 193 -8.27 -18.67 38.07
N PRO A 194 -7.60 -17.51 37.88
CA PRO A 194 -6.84 -17.25 36.66
C PRO A 194 -5.37 -17.70 36.81
N ASP A 195 -4.86 -18.40 35.81
CA ASP A 195 -3.46 -18.84 35.63
C ASP A 195 -2.82 -18.09 34.45
N LEU A 196 -1.56 -17.67 34.59
CA LEU A 196 -0.79 -17.00 33.51
C LEU A 196 0.19 -17.97 32.83
N PHE A 197 0.02 -18.16 31.51
CA PHE A 197 0.91 -18.91 30.63
C PHE A 197 1.82 -17.96 29.84
N GLY A 198 2.96 -17.60 30.45
CA GLY A 198 4.02 -16.83 29.80
C GLY A 198 5.04 -17.74 29.11
N PHE A 199 5.22 -17.58 27.80
CA PHE A 199 6.01 -18.50 26.96
C PHE A 199 7.50 -18.15 26.88
N ARG A 200 7.87 -16.88 26.97
CA ARG A 200 9.25 -16.38 27.11
C ARG A 200 9.35 -15.32 28.20
N LYS A 201 10.57 -15.08 28.69
CA LYS A 201 10.87 -14.17 29.80
C LYS A 201 10.67 -12.67 29.50
N THR A 202 10.58 -12.25 28.23
CA THR A 202 10.48 -10.83 27.87
C THR A 202 9.55 -10.55 26.67
N SER A 203 8.66 -9.58 26.91
CA SER A 203 8.00 -8.60 26.02
C SER A 203 7.03 -8.98 24.88
N GLN A 204 7.27 -10.00 24.04
CA GLN A 204 6.37 -10.25 22.88
C GLN A 204 5.81 -11.68 22.83
N ASN A 205 5.02 -11.99 23.85
CA ASN A 205 4.17 -13.18 23.90
C ASN A 205 2.75 -12.88 23.36
N THR A 206 2.60 -12.13 22.26
CA THR A 206 1.27 -11.90 21.67
C THR A 206 0.68 -13.23 21.25
N VAL A 207 -0.46 -13.60 21.83
CA VAL A 207 -1.27 -14.75 21.41
C VAL A 207 -2.40 -14.23 20.53
N TRP A 208 -2.46 -14.73 19.31
CA TRP A 208 -3.47 -14.34 18.31
C TRP A 208 -4.65 -15.32 18.25
N GLY A 209 -4.43 -16.58 18.62
CA GLY A 209 -5.44 -17.63 18.55
C GLY A 209 -5.09 -18.80 19.46
N ILE A 210 -6.13 -19.50 19.92
CA ILE A 210 -6.04 -20.68 20.78
C ILE A 210 -7.10 -21.66 20.27
N SER A 211 -6.73 -22.93 20.10
CA SER A 211 -7.68 -24.00 19.78
C SER A 211 -7.16 -25.33 20.35
N THR A 212 -8.05 -26.26 20.69
CA THR A 212 -7.66 -27.56 21.27
C THR A 212 -8.03 -28.68 20.31
N SER A 213 -7.10 -29.60 20.03
CA SER A 213 -7.43 -30.85 19.34
C SER A 213 -8.39 -31.67 20.20
N VAL A 214 -9.49 -32.13 19.59
CA VAL A 214 -10.48 -32.98 20.26
C VAL A 214 -9.93 -34.40 20.51
N GLU A 215 -9.06 -34.90 19.63
CA GLU A 215 -8.54 -36.28 19.70
C GLU A 215 -7.35 -36.41 20.66
N THR A 216 -6.45 -35.43 20.66
CA THR A 216 -5.22 -35.46 21.47
C THR A 216 -5.27 -34.58 22.71
N ASN A 217 -6.36 -33.83 22.91
CA ASN A 217 -6.54 -32.80 23.94
C ASN A 217 -5.41 -31.74 24.02
N THR A 218 -4.56 -31.68 22.99
CA THR A 218 -3.43 -30.75 22.93
C THR A 218 -3.94 -29.36 22.57
N THR A 219 -3.66 -28.37 23.41
CA THR A 219 -4.00 -26.97 23.13
C THR A 219 -2.91 -26.32 22.28
N TRP A 220 -3.29 -25.85 21.11
CA TRP A 220 -2.46 -25.15 20.17
C TRP A 220 -2.66 -23.64 20.33
N VAL A 221 -1.55 -22.93 20.53
CA VAL A 221 -1.51 -21.49 20.75
C VAL A 221 -0.70 -20.85 19.63
N THR A 222 -1.32 -19.93 18.87
CA THR A 222 -0.64 -19.20 17.79
C THR A 222 -0.16 -17.86 18.29
N THR A 223 1.10 -17.55 17.98
CA THR A 223 1.79 -16.39 18.52
C THR A 223 2.46 -15.57 17.43
N PHE A 224 2.95 -14.41 17.82
CA PHE A 224 3.79 -13.58 16.98
C PHE A 224 5.12 -14.25 16.55
N ARG A 225 5.59 -15.26 17.28
CA ARG A 225 6.84 -16.01 17.03
C ARG A 225 6.57 -17.52 16.92
N GLY A 226 5.64 -17.88 16.03
CA GLY A 226 5.30 -19.26 15.71
C GLY A 226 4.20 -19.88 16.57
N ILE A 227 4.26 -21.20 16.70
CA ILE A 227 3.23 -22.05 17.28
C ILE A 227 3.75 -22.67 18.58
N ILE A 228 2.88 -22.79 19.57
CA ILE A 228 3.16 -23.44 20.86
C ILE A 228 2.09 -24.50 21.12
N THR A 229 2.51 -25.69 21.54
CA THR A 229 1.63 -26.76 22.04
C THR A 229 1.66 -26.79 23.55
N ILE A 230 0.50 -26.93 24.19
CA ILE A 230 0.36 -27.17 25.63
C ILE A 230 -0.28 -28.55 25.80
N ASP A 231 0.40 -29.45 26.53
CA ASP A 231 -0.09 -30.79 26.84
C ASP A 231 -1.01 -30.85 28.08
N ASP A 232 -1.61 -32.01 28.35
CA ASP A 232 -2.46 -32.29 29.53
C ASP A 232 -1.78 -32.04 30.89
N ARG A 233 -0.46 -31.79 30.91
CA ARG A 233 0.34 -31.55 32.11
C ARG A 233 0.81 -30.10 32.22
N ASP A 234 0.20 -29.21 31.44
CA ASP A 234 0.53 -27.79 31.33
C ASP A 234 1.97 -27.52 30.81
N ASN A 235 2.61 -28.48 30.12
CA ASN A 235 3.90 -28.26 29.48
C ASN A 235 3.73 -27.50 28.16
N ALA A 236 4.12 -26.23 28.13
CA ALA A 236 4.23 -25.45 26.90
C ALA A 236 5.54 -25.77 26.15
N ILE A 237 5.42 -26.14 24.86
CA ILE A 237 6.54 -26.48 23.97
C ILE A 237 6.42 -25.65 22.69
N GLN A 238 7.49 -24.94 22.30
CA GLN A 238 7.53 -24.20 21.03
C GLN A 238 7.79 -25.16 19.86
N VAL A 239 7.08 -24.98 18.75
CA VAL A 239 7.23 -25.81 17.55
C VAL A 239 8.46 -25.33 16.74
N GLU A 240 9.61 -25.95 17.01
CA GLU A 240 10.88 -25.70 16.32
C GLU A 240 11.00 -26.55 15.04
N THR A 241 10.35 -26.14 13.96
CA THR A 241 10.47 -26.81 12.65
C THR A 241 10.36 -25.84 11.48
N THR A 242 10.87 -26.27 10.31
CA THR A 242 10.83 -25.52 9.06
C THR A 242 9.98 -26.28 8.03
N ILE A 243 8.89 -25.68 7.54
CA ILE A 243 7.98 -26.27 6.54
C ILE A 243 8.22 -25.60 5.20
N GLU A 244 8.66 -26.35 4.18
CA GLU A 244 8.86 -25.83 2.81
C GLU A 244 9.70 -24.52 2.73
N GLY A 245 10.67 -24.37 3.64
CA GLY A 245 11.52 -23.16 3.74
C GLY A 245 10.94 -22.03 4.61
N VAL A 246 9.81 -22.26 5.28
CA VAL A 246 9.20 -21.37 6.27
C VAL A 246 9.63 -21.81 7.66
N ASP A 247 10.37 -20.98 8.39
CA ASP A 247 10.71 -21.29 9.77
C ASP A 247 9.58 -20.88 10.72
N ILE A 248 8.97 -21.83 11.42
CA ILE A 248 7.80 -21.55 12.26
C ILE A 248 8.15 -20.58 13.41
N PRO A 249 9.27 -20.72 14.15
CA PRO A 249 9.64 -19.77 15.21
C PRO A 249 9.77 -18.31 14.76
N GLU A 250 10.08 -18.05 13.48
CA GLU A 250 10.16 -16.72 12.87
C GLU A 250 8.87 -16.27 12.16
N THR A 251 7.84 -17.13 12.11
CA THR A 251 6.59 -16.89 11.40
C THR A 251 5.50 -16.36 12.34
N GLU A 252 4.90 -15.24 11.97
CA GLU A 252 3.73 -14.71 12.66
C GLU A 252 2.47 -15.50 12.25
N VAL A 253 1.89 -16.22 13.22
CA VAL A 253 0.70 -17.06 13.06
C VAL A 253 -0.48 -16.40 13.76
N LEU A 254 -1.49 -16.06 12.98
CA LEU A 254 -2.58 -15.15 13.34
C LEU A 254 -3.88 -15.86 13.76
N SER A 255 -4.08 -17.10 13.33
CA SER A 255 -5.24 -17.88 13.71
C SER A 255 -4.94 -19.38 13.68
N VAL A 256 -5.76 -20.12 14.43
CA VAL A 256 -5.75 -21.58 14.46
C VAL A 256 -7.20 -22.07 14.48
N ALA A 257 -7.45 -23.16 13.75
CA ALA A 257 -8.69 -23.92 13.86
C ALA A 257 -8.35 -25.42 13.93
N ALA A 258 -8.91 -26.11 14.92
CA ALA A 258 -8.95 -27.57 14.91
C ALA A 258 -10.01 -28.05 13.90
N GLY A 259 -9.67 -29.11 13.17
CA GLY A 259 -10.53 -29.79 12.20
C GLY A 259 -10.61 -31.29 12.48
N ALA A 260 -11.23 -32.04 11.58
CA ALA A 260 -11.40 -33.49 11.72
C ALA A 260 -10.08 -34.27 11.58
N ASN A 261 -10.03 -35.47 12.18
CA ASN A 261 -8.91 -36.41 12.09
C ASN A 261 -7.57 -35.82 12.60
N ASP A 262 -7.61 -35.15 13.76
CA ASP A 262 -6.48 -34.39 14.36
C ASP A 262 -5.80 -33.40 13.39
N THR A 263 -6.54 -32.90 12.39
CA THR A 263 -6.05 -31.83 11.51
C THR A 263 -6.07 -30.51 12.24
N ILE A 264 -4.97 -29.75 12.20
CA ILE A 264 -4.92 -28.38 12.72
C ILE A 264 -4.51 -27.43 11.60
N TRP A 265 -5.31 -26.39 11.38
CA TRP A 265 -5.09 -25.35 10.40
C TRP A 265 -4.52 -24.10 11.07
N PHE A 266 -3.54 -23.45 10.45
CA PHE A 266 -2.88 -22.25 10.97
C PHE A 266 -2.81 -21.13 9.92
N GLY A 267 -3.47 -20.00 10.20
CA GLY A 267 -3.45 -18.82 9.34
C GLY A 267 -2.23 -17.97 9.65
N THR A 268 -1.50 -17.54 8.63
CA THR A 268 -0.26 -16.76 8.81
C THR A 268 -0.32 -15.39 8.15
N ARG A 269 0.53 -14.45 8.60
CA ARG A 269 0.55 -13.08 8.05
C ARG A 269 1.02 -13.01 6.58
N ALA A 270 1.91 -13.90 6.15
CA ALA A 270 2.55 -13.82 4.82
C ALA A 270 2.80 -15.17 4.16
N HIS A 271 2.56 -16.28 4.87
CA HIS A 271 2.99 -17.63 4.51
C HIS A 271 1.82 -18.54 4.11
N GLY A 272 0.63 -17.97 3.88
CA GLY A 272 -0.58 -18.72 3.56
C GLY A 272 -1.11 -19.47 4.77
N VAL A 273 -1.53 -20.71 4.55
CA VAL A 273 -2.01 -21.62 5.61
C VAL A 273 -0.96 -22.71 5.83
N LEU A 274 -0.59 -22.96 7.08
CA LEU A 274 0.12 -24.18 7.46
C LEU A 274 -0.94 -25.19 7.95
N ARG A 275 -0.81 -26.45 7.55
CA ARG A 275 -1.69 -27.54 7.96
C ARG A 275 -0.84 -28.60 8.66
N HIS A 276 -1.22 -28.97 9.88
CA HIS A 276 -0.71 -30.14 10.57
C HIS A 276 -1.73 -31.27 10.47
N THR A 277 -1.25 -32.50 10.27
CA THR A 277 -2.03 -33.74 10.25
C THR A 277 -1.19 -34.85 10.88
N PRO A 278 -1.78 -36.01 11.26
CA PRO A 278 -1.03 -37.18 11.70
C PRO A 278 0.05 -37.65 10.71
N ASP A 279 -0.13 -37.40 9.40
CA ASP A 279 0.84 -37.74 8.35
C ASP A 279 1.96 -36.69 8.20
N GLY A 280 1.83 -35.53 8.86
CA GLY A 280 2.84 -34.47 8.91
C GLY A 280 2.32 -33.07 8.54
N TRP A 281 3.26 -32.19 8.20
CA TRP A 281 3.00 -30.79 7.86
C TRP A 281 2.93 -30.57 6.35
N SER A 282 2.00 -29.71 5.92
CA SER A 282 1.91 -29.17 4.56
C SER A 282 1.60 -27.67 4.58
N ARG A 283 1.80 -26.98 3.47
CA ARG A 283 1.51 -25.55 3.30
C ARG A 283 0.56 -25.33 2.11
N LEU A 284 -0.32 -24.34 2.22
CA LEU A 284 -1.23 -23.89 1.16
C LEU A 284 -1.07 -22.39 0.90
N THR A 285 -1.08 -22.02 -0.37
CA THR A 285 -0.76 -20.68 -0.84
C THR A 285 -1.63 -20.25 -2.00
N THR A 286 -1.42 -19.02 -2.46
CA THR A 286 -1.94 -18.49 -3.73
C THR A 286 -1.55 -19.30 -4.97
N ALA A 287 -0.55 -20.20 -4.89
CA ALA A 287 -0.22 -21.11 -5.98
C ALA A 287 -1.11 -22.37 -5.99
N ASP A 288 -1.83 -22.64 -4.89
CA ASP A 288 -2.62 -23.86 -4.69
C ASP A 288 -4.14 -23.59 -4.79
N GLY A 289 -4.57 -22.33 -4.61
CA GLY A 289 -5.97 -21.88 -4.78
C GLY A 289 -6.43 -20.79 -3.80
N LEU A 290 -5.63 -20.47 -2.78
CA LEU A 290 -5.95 -19.47 -1.76
C LEU A 290 -5.95 -18.03 -2.34
N SER A 291 -6.95 -17.20 -2.03
CA SER A 291 -7.02 -15.83 -2.61
C SER A 291 -5.87 -14.90 -2.17
N ARG A 292 -5.35 -15.03 -0.94
CA ARG A 292 -4.21 -14.28 -0.41
C ARG A 292 -3.42 -15.10 0.62
N ASN A 293 -2.09 -14.92 0.64
CA ASN A 293 -1.21 -15.54 1.64
C ASN A 293 -1.23 -14.85 3.04
N TYR A 294 -2.09 -13.85 3.24
CA TYR A 294 -2.35 -13.22 4.54
C TYR A 294 -3.72 -13.73 5.02
N VAL A 295 -3.69 -14.72 5.90
CA VAL A 295 -4.89 -15.38 6.44
C VAL A 295 -5.12 -14.89 7.86
N LEU A 296 -6.32 -14.35 8.10
CA LEU A 296 -6.76 -13.78 9.36
C LEU A 296 -7.64 -14.78 10.12
N ALA A 297 -8.56 -15.44 9.44
CA ALA A 297 -9.52 -16.35 10.06
C ALA A 297 -9.53 -17.73 9.39
N LEU A 298 -9.91 -18.73 10.18
CA LEU A 298 -10.01 -20.13 9.79
C LEU A 298 -11.26 -20.75 10.41
N HIS A 299 -11.96 -21.59 9.65
CA HIS A 299 -13.02 -22.44 10.18
C HIS A 299 -13.15 -23.71 9.33
N GLU A 300 -13.30 -24.87 9.96
CA GLU A 300 -13.73 -26.10 9.28
C GLU A 300 -15.17 -26.36 9.67
N ASP A 301 -16.07 -26.42 8.69
CA ASP A 301 -17.50 -26.58 8.95
C ASP A 301 -17.92 -28.03 9.17
N SER A 302 -19.14 -28.22 9.68
CA SER A 302 -19.78 -29.50 9.97
C SER A 302 -19.86 -30.47 8.78
N THR A 303 -19.64 -29.98 7.55
CA THR A 303 -19.61 -30.78 6.32
C THR A 303 -18.21 -31.16 5.86
N GLY A 304 -17.17 -30.73 6.58
CA GLY A 304 -15.75 -31.00 6.30
C GLY A 304 -15.13 -30.05 5.27
N ARG A 305 -15.75 -28.89 4.98
CA ARG A 305 -15.15 -27.86 4.13
C ARG A 305 -14.40 -26.85 4.99
N VAL A 306 -13.34 -26.25 4.43
CA VAL A 306 -12.49 -25.31 5.16
C VAL A 306 -12.61 -23.91 4.57
N TRP A 307 -12.87 -22.93 5.43
CA TRP A 307 -13.03 -21.52 5.10
C TRP A 307 -11.81 -20.71 5.56
N PHE A 308 -11.21 -19.98 4.61
CA PHE A 308 -10.01 -19.17 4.81
C PHE A 308 -10.34 -17.68 4.68
N GLY A 309 -10.50 -16.98 5.80
CA GLY A 309 -10.72 -15.54 5.83
C GLY A 309 -9.42 -14.79 5.63
N THR A 310 -9.34 -13.94 4.60
CA THR A 310 -8.08 -13.30 4.19
C THR A 310 -8.10 -11.79 4.33
N ARG A 311 -6.90 -11.18 4.40
CA ARG A 311 -6.75 -9.72 4.38
C ARG A 311 -6.78 -9.18 2.94
N GLY A 312 -7.96 -8.72 2.50
CA GLY A 312 -8.15 -8.03 1.22
C GLY A 312 -8.31 -8.97 0.01
N GLY A 313 -8.67 -10.23 0.26
CA GLY A 313 -9.02 -11.22 -0.77
C GLY A 313 -10.36 -11.91 -0.52
N GLY A 314 -11.18 -11.38 0.39
CA GLY A 314 -12.42 -12.01 0.82
C GLY A 314 -12.19 -13.31 1.57
N VAL A 315 -13.09 -14.28 1.40
CA VAL A 315 -12.96 -15.64 1.94
C VAL A 315 -12.74 -16.65 0.81
N THR A 316 -11.83 -17.60 1.02
CA THR A 316 -11.68 -18.76 0.13
C THR A 316 -12.24 -20.01 0.81
N LEU A 317 -13.10 -20.74 0.11
CA LEU A 317 -13.60 -22.06 0.46
C LEU A 317 -12.72 -23.15 -0.19
N LEU A 318 -12.40 -24.18 0.58
CA LEU A 318 -11.79 -25.44 0.13
C LEU A 318 -12.73 -26.60 0.43
N ASP A 319 -13.21 -27.26 -0.61
CA ASP A 319 -14.04 -28.47 -0.54
C ASP A 319 -13.21 -29.68 -1.01
N GLN A 320 -13.13 -30.72 -0.18
CA GLN A 320 -12.35 -31.94 -0.44
C GLN A 320 -13.25 -33.14 -0.84
N ARG A 321 -14.55 -32.91 -1.07
CA ARG A 321 -15.55 -33.95 -1.42
C ARG A 321 -15.51 -34.29 -2.92
N HIS A 322 -16.04 -35.46 -3.29
CA HIS A 322 -15.85 -36.04 -4.63
C HIS A 322 -16.89 -35.53 -5.66
N PRO A 323 -16.51 -35.21 -6.92
CA PRO A 323 -17.41 -34.67 -7.95
C PRO A 323 -18.71 -35.44 -8.28
N GLN A 324 -18.89 -36.69 -7.85
CA GLN A 324 -20.12 -37.45 -8.10
C GLN A 324 -21.22 -37.18 -7.07
N ASP A 325 -20.87 -36.71 -5.87
CA ASP A 325 -21.84 -36.32 -4.84
C ASP A 325 -22.54 -34.98 -5.18
N ILE A 326 -22.00 -34.27 -6.16
CA ILE A 326 -22.45 -32.97 -6.69
C ILE A 326 -23.72 -33.09 -7.53
N GLN A 327 -23.72 -34.03 -8.48
CA GLN A 327 -24.75 -34.17 -9.51
C GLN A 327 -26.16 -34.36 -8.95
N ASN A 328 -26.29 -35.16 -7.89
CA ASN A 328 -27.57 -35.64 -7.38
C ASN A 328 -28.36 -34.63 -6.53
N LYS A 329 -27.95 -33.35 -6.48
CA LYS A 329 -28.52 -32.33 -5.57
C LYS A 329 -28.95 -31.01 -6.23
N LEU A 330 -28.66 -30.79 -7.51
CA LEU A 330 -29.03 -29.55 -8.21
C LEU A 330 -30.54 -29.48 -8.46
N GLN A 331 -31.13 -28.30 -8.24
CA GLN A 331 -32.52 -27.95 -8.64
C GLN A 331 -32.48 -26.69 -9.50
N VAL A 332 -33.29 -26.64 -10.56
CA VAL A 332 -33.38 -25.47 -11.46
C VAL A 332 -34.58 -24.60 -11.11
N VAL A 333 -34.39 -23.29 -11.18
CA VAL A 333 -35.41 -22.25 -11.04
C VAL A 333 -35.34 -21.38 -12.30
N VAL A 334 -36.50 -21.06 -12.88
CA VAL A 334 -36.57 -20.28 -14.12
C VAL A 334 -37.58 -19.16 -13.98
N THR A 335 -37.15 -17.93 -14.28
CA THR A 335 -38.03 -16.77 -14.39
C THR A 335 -37.99 -16.20 -15.80
N ALA A 336 -39.08 -15.55 -16.20
CA ALA A 336 -39.15 -14.78 -17.43
C ALA A 336 -39.36 -13.30 -17.09
N ARG A 337 -38.90 -12.39 -17.96
CA ARG A 337 -39.11 -10.94 -17.81
C ARG A 337 -39.54 -10.35 -19.14
N ASP A 338 -40.55 -9.48 -19.11
CA ASP A 338 -40.89 -8.64 -20.24
C ASP A 338 -39.98 -7.41 -20.25
N VAL A 339 -39.18 -7.27 -21.30
CA VAL A 339 -38.15 -6.21 -21.38
C VAL A 339 -38.75 -4.83 -21.67
N GLN A 340 -39.97 -4.72 -22.22
CA GLN A 340 -40.64 -3.43 -22.42
C GLN A 340 -41.47 -3.01 -21.20
N ALA A 341 -42.18 -3.93 -20.55
CA ALA A 341 -42.97 -3.65 -19.35
C ALA A 341 -42.12 -3.59 -18.07
N ASN A 342 -40.93 -4.21 -18.07
CA ASN A 342 -40.05 -4.37 -16.90
C ASN A 342 -40.70 -5.14 -15.72
N GLU A 343 -41.65 -6.02 -16.01
CA GLU A 343 -42.26 -6.91 -15.02
C GLU A 343 -41.59 -8.29 -15.04
N GLU A 344 -41.31 -8.84 -13.85
CA GLU A 344 -40.90 -10.24 -13.69
C GLU A 344 -42.12 -11.15 -13.65
N LEU A 345 -42.00 -12.27 -14.34
CA LEU A 345 -43.09 -13.18 -14.68
C LEU A 345 -42.74 -14.57 -14.16
N ASN A 346 -43.48 -15.03 -13.15
CA ASN A 346 -43.32 -16.38 -12.65
C ASN A 346 -43.96 -17.39 -13.62
N LEU A 347 -43.15 -18.30 -14.17
CA LEU A 347 -43.56 -19.35 -15.09
C LEU A 347 -44.46 -20.43 -14.44
N ASP A 348 -44.60 -20.44 -13.10
CA ASP A 348 -45.62 -21.22 -12.40
C ASP A 348 -47.07 -20.80 -12.76
N HIS A 349 -47.27 -19.61 -13.36
CA HIS A 349 -48.57 -19.06 -13.72
C HIS A 349 -48.64 -18.65 -15.21
N PRO A 350 -49.50 -19.29 -16.04
CA PRO A 350 -49.21 -19.42 -17.47
C PRO A 350 -49.77 -18.33 -18.40
N VAL A 351 -50.07 -17.10 -17.95
CA VAL A 351 -50.66 -16.06 -18.84
C VAL A 351 -50.11 -14.64 -18.59
N LEU A 352 -49.57 -14.05 -19.66
CA LEU A 352 -48.87 -12.76 -19.76
C LEU A 352 -49.66 -11.78 -20.66
N GLN A 353 -49.47 -10.44 -20.60
CA GLN A 353 -50.31 -9.48 -21.38
C GLN A 353 -49.63 -8.15 -21.85
N HIS A 354 -48.64 -8.14 -22.77
CA HIS A 354 -48.09 -6.88 -23.33
C HIS A 354 -47.79 -6.84 -24.86
N ASP A 355 -47.79 -5.63 -25.44
CA ASP A 355 -47.91 -5.42 -26.90
C ASP A 355 -46.76 -5.96 -27.79
N GLN A 356 -45.57 -6.20 -27.24
CA GLN A 356 -44.44 -6.82 -27.94
C GLN A 356 -43.59 -7.64 -26.97
N ASN A 357 -43.73 -8.96 -27.02
CA ASN A 357 -43.17 -9.85 -26.01
C ASN A 357 -41.70 -10.16 -26.25
N ASN A 358 -40.84 -9.20 -25.94
CA ASN A 358 -39.42 -9.42 -25.78
C ASN A 358 -39.20 -10.14 -24.44
N LEU A 359 -39.42 -11.46 -24.43
CA LEU A 359 -39.20 -12.29 -23.26
C LEU A 359 -37.72 -12.64 -23.13
N GLN A 360 -37.18 -12.36 -21.96
CA GLN A 360 -35.85 -12.76 -21.53
C GLN A 360 -36.02 -13.81 -20.42
N PHE A 361 -35.47 -15.01 -20.64
CA PHE A 361 -35.44 -16.06 -19.62
C PHE A 361 -34.16 -15.92 -18.78
N ARG A 362 -34.29 -16.17 -17.48
CA ARG A 362 -33.19 -16.23 -16.54
C ARG A 362 -33.23 -17.59 -15.84
N PHE A 363 -32.16 -18.36 -16.00
CA PHE A 363 -31.97 -19.65 -15.34
C PHE A 363 -31.13 -19.46 -14.10
N ALA A 364 -31.53 -20.09 -12.99
CA ALA A 364 -30.74 -20.22 -11.79
C ALA A 364 -30.76 -21.69 -11.34
N ALA A 365 -29.63 -22.21 -10.89
CA ALA A 365 -29.59 -23.48 -10.17
C ALA A 365 -28.55 -23.35 -9.07
N SER A 366 -28.90 -23.80 -7.87
CA SER A 366 -28.00 -23.78 -6.73
C SER A 366 -28.12 -25.08 -5.95
N THR A 367 -26.98 -25.49 -5.40
CA THR A 367 -26.94 -26.28 -4.18
C THR A 367 -26.38 -25.37 -3.08
N SER A 368 -26.44 -25.79 -1.82
CA SER A 368 -25.96 -25.00 -0.67
C SER A 368 -24.44 -24.78 -0.60
N TRP A 369 -23.72 -24.94 -1.71
CA TRP A 369 -22.25 -24.90 -1.74
C TRP A 369 -21.62 -24.79 -3.15
N LEU A 370 -22.37 -24.97 -4.24
CA LEU A 370 -21.87 -24.75 -5.61
C LEU A 370 -22.25 -23.33 -6.08
N PRO A 371 -21.27 -22.43 -6.35
CA PRO A 371 -21.56 -21.07 -6.78
C PRO A 371 -22.34 -21.00 -8.10
N SER A 372 -23.25 -20.03 -8.20
CA SER A 372 -24.10 -19.80 -9.38
C SER A 372 -23.31 -19.56 -10.68
N GLN A 373 -22.11 -18.99 -10.58
CA GLN A 373 -21.19 -18.78 -11.71
C GLN A 373 -20.56 -20.08 -12.27
N ASP A 374 -20.55 -21.16 -11.49
CA ASP A 374 -19.94 -22.46 -11.86
C ASP A 374 -20.97 -23.43 -12.50
N VAL A 375 -22.18 -22.94 -12.77
CA VAL A 375 -23.26 -23.64 -13.50
C VAL A 375 -23.59 -22.88 -14.79
N SER A 376 -23.52 -23.59 -15.92
CA SER A 376 -24.07 -23.15 -17.21
C SER A 376 -25.34 -23.94 -17.55
N PHE A 377 -26.10 -23.51 -18.56
CA PHE A 377 -27.39 -24.12 -18.90
C PHE A 377 -27.53 -24.37 -20.39
N ARG A 378 -28.13 -25.52 -20.73
CA ARG A 378 -28.63 -25.83 -22.07
C ARG A 378 -30.16 -25.78 -22.03
N TYR A 379 -30.79 -25.04 -22.93
CA TYR A 379 -32.25 -24.85 -22.94
C TYR A 379 -32.82 -24.81 -24.36
N TRP A 380 -34.11 -25.10 -24.52
CA TRP A 380 -34.83 -24.94 -25.80
C TRP A 380 -36.34 -24.70 -25.58
N LEU A 381 -37.01 -24.13 -26.60
CA LEU A 381 -38.44 -23.83 -26.59
C LEU A 381 -39.22 -24.69 -27.60
N GLU A 382 -40.31 -25.30 -27.13
CA GLU A 382 -41.33 -25.98 -27.93
C GLU A 382 -42.61 -25.14 -27.97
N SER A 383 -43.33 -25.13 -29.11
CA SER A 383 -44.65 -24.51 -29.22
C SER A 383 -45.72 -25.56 -29.50
N ASN A 384 -46.80 -25.53 -28.73
CA ASN A 384 -47.92 -26.48 -28.85
C ASN A 384 -48.88 -26.15 -30.02
N THR A 385 -48.53 -25.19 -30.89
CA THR A 385 -49.39 -24.82 -32.03
C THR A 385 -49.12 -25.71 -33.25
N SER A 386 -50.13 -26.43 -33.72
CA SER A 386 -50.05 -27.46 -34.77
C SER A 386 -49.88 -26.91 -36.21
N ALA A 387 -49.19 -25.79 -36.37
CA ALA A 387 -49.10 -25.01 -37.60
C ALA A 387 -47.65 -24.66 -38.00
N GLY A 388 -46.82 -25.68 -38.23
CA GLY A 388 -45.75 -25.60 -39.24
C GLY A 388 -44.59 -24.63 -39.01
N PHE A 389 -44.40 -24.11 -37.80
CA PHE A 389 -43.10 -23.57 -37.40
C PHE A 389 -42.19 -24.74 -37.03
N ALA A 390 -41.05 -24.86 -37.72
CA ALA A 390 -39.98 -25.73 -37.24
C ALA A 390 -39.52 -25.23 -35.86
N PRO A 391 -39.17 -26.11 -34.90
CA PRO A 391 -38.62 -25.67 -33.63
C PRO A 391 -37.40 -24.81 -33.92
N LYS A 392 -37.47 -23.54 -33.49
CA LYS A 392 -36.35 -22.63 -33.62
C LYS A 392 -35.41 -22.96 -32.47
N ILE A 393 -34.59 -24.01 -32.67
CA ILE A 393 -33.56 -24.40 -31.71
C ILE A 393 -32.62 -23.21 -31.58
N ALA A 394 -32.72 -22.51 -30.46
CA ALA A 394 -31.73 -21.55 -30.02
C ALA A 394 -30.61 -22.34 -29.32
N ASP A 395 -29.83 -23.07 -30.12
CA ASP A 395 -28.56 -23.65 -29.67
C ASP A 395 -27.61 -22.48 -29.38
N SER A 396 -27.73 -21.91 -28.17
CA SER A 396 -26.64 -21.15 -27.58
C SER A 396 -25.57 -22.15 -27.17
N ASP A 397 -24.32 -21.88 -27.56
CA ASP A 397 -23.20 -22.76 -27.23
C ASP A 397 -23.10 -22.84 -25.69
N PRO A 398 -22.97 -24.02 -25.07
CA PRO A 398 -22.81 -24.13 -23.62
C PRO A 398 -21.60 -23.35 -23.05
N ALA A 399 -20.69 -22.88 -23.91
CA ALA A 399 -19.62 -21.94 -23.55
C ALA A 399 -20.05 -20.46 -23.39
N GLU A 400 -21.24 -20.05 -23.85
CA GLU A 400 -21.70 -18.64 -23.81
C GLU A 400 -22.56 -18.29 -22.58
N THR A 401 -23.11 -19.26 -21.85
CA THR A 401 -24.02 -19.04 -20.70
C THR A 401 -23.36 -19.27 -19.33
N THR A 402 -22.20 -18.66 -19.08
CA THR A 402 -21.37 -18.89 -17.88
C THR A 402 -21.79 -18.11 -16.62
N ASN A 403 -23.10 -17.94 -16.37
CA ASN A 403 -23.64 -17.33 -15.15
C ASN A 403 -25.04 -17.92 -14.87
N ALA A 404 -25.33 -18.41 -13.65
CA ALA A 404 -26.71 -18.75 -13.25
C ALA A 404 -27.57 -17.53 -12.86
N SER A 405 -27.35 -16.45 -13.61
CA SER A 405 -28.36 -15.45 -13.96
C SER A 405 -28.07 -14.95 -15.38
N SER A 406 -27.91 -15.88 -16.33
CA SER A 406 -27.71 -15.54 -17.74
C SER A 406 -28.98 -14.89 -18.27
N GLU A 407 -29.02 -13.57 -18.24
CA GLU A 407 -29.90 -12.80 -19.12
C GLU A 407 -29.49 -13.15 -20.55
N ILE A 408 -30.39 -13.79 -21.29
CA ILE A 408 -30.21 -13.99 -22.72
C ILE A 408 -30.29 -12.61 -23.37
N ASP A 409 -29.18 -12.09 -23.88
CA ASP A 409 -29.13 -10.78 -24.57
C ASP A 409 -29.98 -10.77 -25.86
N ASP A 410 -30.19 -11.95 -26.47
CA ASP A 410 -31.08 -12.13 -27.61
C ASP A 410 -32.55 -12.24 -27.19
N PHE A 411 -33.29 -11.13 -27.31
CA PHE A 411 -34.72 -11.08 -27.05
C PHE A 411 -35.51 -12.06 -27.93
N ILE A 412 -36.18 -13.03 -27.29
CA ILE A 412 -37.06 -13.97 -28.00
C ILE A 412 -38.42 -13.31 -28.17
N ASN A 413 -38.63 -12.62 -29.30
CA ASN A 413 -39.92 -12.04 -29.64
C ASN A 413 -40.94 -13.15 -29.94
N LEU A 414 -41.76 -13.48 -28.95
CA LEU A 414 -42.79 -14.51 -29.05
C LEU A 414 -44.16 -13.90 -29.39
N PRO A 415 -44.77 -14.25 -30.53
CA PRO A 415 -46.13 -13.81 -30.81
C PRO A 415 -47.12 -14.41 -29.79
N PRO A 416 -48.27 -13.76 -29.53
CA PRO A 416 -49.32 -14.28 -28.67
C PRO A 416 -49.68 -15.74 -28.99
N GLY A 417 -49.41 -16.66 -28.06
CA GLY A 417 -49.51 -18.11 -28.25
C GLY A 417 -49.04 -18.86 -27.01
N GLU A 418 -49.10 -20.20 -27.04
CA GLU A 418 -48.70 -21.10 -25.95
C GLU A 418 -47.36 -21.79 -26.24
N TYR A 419 -46.50 -21.89 -25.21
CA TYR A 419 -45.11 -22.37 -25.31
C TYR A 419 -44.71 -23.28 -24.13
N THR A 420 -43.62 -24.03 -24.27
CA THR A 420 -42.97 -24.82 -23.22
C THR A 420 -41.45 -24.70 -23.35
N LEU A 421 -40.77 -24.47 -22.22
CA LEU A 421 -39.34 -24.25 -22.11
C LEU A 421 -38.68 -25.44 -21.39
N HIS A 422 -37.65 -26.03 -21.97
CA HIS A 422 -36.85 -27.12 -21.41
C HIS A 422 -35.49 -26.61 -20.97
N VAL A 423 -34.94 -27.12 -19.86
CA VAL A 423 -33.66 -26.68 -19.28
C VAL A 423 -32.87 -27.86 -18.69
N VAL A 424 -31.55 -27.87 -18.91
CA VAL A 424 -30.58 -28.83 -18.34
C VAL A 424 -29.40 -28.06 -17.74
N PRO A 425 -29.08 -28.23 -16.44
CA PRO A 425 -27.91 -27.61 -15.81
C PRO A 425 -26.63 -28.37 -16.14
N LEU A 426 -25.52 -27.64 -16.28
CA LEU A 426 -24.19 -28.11 -16.62
C LEU A 426 -23.19 -27.58 -15.59
N VAL A 427 -22.54 -28.44 -14.81
CA VAL A 427 -21.51 -28.01 -13.84
C VAL A 427 -20.17 -27.89 -14.54
N ASN A 428 -19.55 -26.72 -14.45
CA ASN A 428 -18.24 -26.43 -15.00
C ASN A 428 -17.16 -26.68 -13.94
N ILE A 429 -16.31 -27.68 -14.14
CA ILE A 429 -15.22 -28.01 -13.21
C ILE A 429 -13.94 -27.31 -13.66
N SER A 430 -13.11 -26.88 -12.73
CA SER A 430 -11.78 -26.27 -12.97
C SER A 430 -10.82 -27.10 -13.84
N THR A 431 -11.12 -28.38 -14.12
CA THR A 431 -10.39 -29.25 -15.06
C THR A 431 -10.78 -29.04 -16.53
N GLY A 432 -11.89 -28.34 -16.81
CA GLY A 432 -12.45 -28.15 -18.15
C GLY A 432 -13.43 -29.24 -18.60
N ASP A 433 -13.78 -30.18 -17.72
CA ASP A 433 -14.83 -31.17 -17.98
C ASP A 433 -16.21 -30.63 -17.57
N LEU A 434 -17.20 -30.78 -18.45
CA LEU A 434 -18.60 -30.45 -18.17
C LEU A 434 -19.34 -31.68 -17.64
N ILE A 435 -20.05 -31.51 -16.52
CA ILE A 435 -20.95 -32.51 -15.94
C ILE A 435 -22.40 -32.15 -16.28
N GLU A 436 -23.15 -33.06 -16.91
CA GLU A 436 -24.58 -32.86 -17.22
C GLU A 436 -25.50 -33.27 -16.05
N GLY A 437 -26.50 -32.44 -15.73
CA GLY A 437 -27.57 -32.74 -14.78
C GLY A 437 -28.87 -33.25 -15.44
N THR A 438 -29.99 -33.19 -14.71
CA THR A 438 -31.31 -33.64 -15.17
C THR A 438 -32.13 -32.54 -15.87
N GLU A 439 -33.02 -32.92 -16.78
CA GLU A 439 -33.89 -32.03 -17.55
C GLU A 439 -35.16 -31.60 -16.79
N GLU A 440 -35.52 -30.31 -16.86
CA GLU A 440 -36.73 -29.69 -16.29
C GLU A 440 -37.56 -28.93 -17.37
N MET A 441 -38.88 -28.73 -17.17
CA MET A 441 -39.83 -28.22 -18.19
C MET A 441 -40.89 -27.22 -17.65
N TYR A 442 -41.17 -26.10 -18.35
CA TYR A 442 -42.03 -24.98 -17.89
C TYR A 442 -42.95 -24.36 -19.00
N PRO A 443 -44.30 -24.28 -18.86
CA PRO A 443 -45.23 -23.77 -19.90
C PRO A 443 -45.91 -22.38 -19.66
N PHE A 444 -46.18 -21.56 -20.71
CA PHE A 444 -46.74 -20.17 -20.60
C PHE A 444 -47.48 -19.59 -21.87
N THR A 445 -48.15 -18.41 -21.77
CA THR A 445 -49.05 -17.74 -22.80
C THR A 445 -49.02 -16.19 -22.81
N ILE A 446 -49.43 -15.40 -23.86
CA ILE A 446 -49.27 -13.90 -23.93
C ILE A 446 -50.39 -12.99 -24.62
N ARG A 447 -50.52 -11.64 -24.33
CA ARG A 447 -51.55 -10.59 -24.80
C ARG A 447 -51.07 -9.08 -25.00
N ASN A 448 -51.81 -7.95 -24.66
CA ASN A 448 -51.57 -6.50 -25.10
C ASN A 448 -52.26 -5.33 -24.25
N GLU A 449 -51.79 -4.03 -24.20
CA GLU A 449 -52.50 -2.69 -23.85
C GLU A 449 -51.61 -1.35 -23.64
N PRO A 450 -52.11 -0.06 -23.65
CA PRO A 450 -51.32 1.25 -23.79
C PRO A 450 -51.44 2.51 -22.77
N PRO A 451 -50.58 3.61 -22.78
CA PRO A 451 -50.34 4.62 -21.65
C PRO A 451 -50.33 6.24 -21.86
N ARG A 452 -49.67 7.11 -20.99
CA ARG A 452 -49.51 8.65 -20.95
C ARG A 452 -48.17 9.31 -20.34
N PHE A 453 -47.80 10.61 -20.67
CA PHE A 453 -46.53 11.46 -20.40
C PHE A 453 -46.28 12.41 -19.13
N ASN A 454 -44.99 12.84 -18.85
CA ASN A 454 -44.46 13.76 -17.75
C ASN A 454 -43.23 14.68 -18.17
N THR A 455 -42.76 15.70 -17.38
CA THR A 455 -41.81 16.78 -17.84
C THR A 455 -40.78 17.47 -16.86
N ASP A 456 -40.12 16.82 -15.87
CA ASP A 456 -39.35 17.56 -14.81
C ASP A 456 -37.79 17.68 -14.89
N ASN A 457 -37.07 17.12 -15.88
CA ASN A 457 -35.59 16.90 -15.78
C ASN A 457 -34.59 17.82 -16.55
N LEU A 458 -35.01 18.91 -17.20
CA LEU A 458 -34.13 19.63 -18.15
C LEU A 458 -33.00 20.45 -17.45
N THR A 459 -31.72 20.07 -17.62
CA THR A 459 -30.55 20.69 -16.94
C THR A 459 -29.37 21.04 -17.87
N VAL A 460 -28.49 21.98 -17.50
CA VAL A 460 -27.44 22.57 -18.38
C VAL A 460 -26.07 22.58 -17.69
N HIS A 461 -25.04 22.08 -18.38
CA HIS A 461 -23.68 21.85 -17.85
C HIS A 461 -22.58 22.50 -18.71
N ALA A 462 -21.53 23.05 -18.09
CA ALA A 462 -20.30 23.43 -18.82
C ALA A 462 -19.03 23.13 -18.00
N ASP A 463 -17.95 22.73 -18.67
CA ASP A 463 -16.67 22.31 -18.05
C ASP A 463 -16.85 21.30 -16.88
N GLY A 464 -17.85 20.41 -16.98
CA GLY A 464 -18.15 19.40 -15.96
C GLY A 464 -18.84 19.92 -14.68
N GLN A 465 -19.29 21.18 -14.64
CA GLN A 465 -20.10 21.69 -13.52
C GLN A 465 -21.49 22.17 -13.96
N ASN A 466 -22.50 21.86 -13.14
CA ASN A 466 -23.86 22.33 -13.31
C ASN A 466 -23.92 23.82 -12.91
N ILE A 467 -24.57 24.67 -13.72
CA ILE A 467 -24.50 26.13 -13.59
C ILE A 467 -25.84 26.70 -13.08
N PRO A 468 -25.95 27.05 -11.79
CA PRO A 468 -27.12 27.78 -11.28
C PRO A 468 -27.15 29.21 -11.84
N SER A 469 -28.37 29.72 -12.03
CA SER A 469 -28.65 31.05 -12.58
C SER A 469 -27.84 32.16 -11.90
N GLY A 470 -26.91 32.77 -12.66
CA GLY A 470 -26.14 33.95 -12.23
C GLY A 470 -24.70 33.70 -11.76
N SER A 471 -24.17 32.47 -11.86
CA SER A 471 -22.78 32.17 -11.53
C SER A 471 -21.78 32.66 -12.60
N THR A 472 -20.55 33.02 -12.19
CA THR A 472 -19.51 33.63 -13.04
C THR A 472 -18.24 32.77 -13.04
N LEU A 473 -17.90 32.14 -14.17
CA LEU A 473 -16.74 31.25 -14.30
C LEU A 473 -15.45 32.00 -14.67
N THR A 474 -14.62 32.30 -13.68
CA THR A 474 -13.32 32.95 -13.86
C THR A 474 -12.23 31.91 -14.13
N ALA A 475 -11.67 31.87 -15.35
CA ALA A 475 -10.55 31.00 -15.73
C ALA A 475 -9.49 31.78 -16.53
N THR A 476 -8.22 31.48 -16.31
CA THR A 476 -7.08 32.25 -16.85
C THR A 476 -6.44 31.54 -18.04
N PHE A 477 -6.78 31.95 -19.27
CA PHE A 477 -6.16 31.38 -20.49
C PHE A 477 -5.77 32.45 -21.52
N ILE A 478 -4.87 32.03 -22.42
CA ILE A 478 -4.11 32.88 -23.35
C ILE A 478 -4.84 33.08 -24.69
N ASP A 479 -6.03 32.50 -24.85
CA ASP A 479 -6.82 32.52 -26.09
C ASP A 479 -8.13 33.33 -25.96
N THR A 480 -8.69 33.74 -27.09
CA THR A 480 -9.73 34.79 -27.22
C THR A 480 -11.16 34.28 -27.39
N GLN A 481 -11.39 32.96 -27.34
CA GLN A 481 -12.71 32.33 -27.39
C GLN A 481 -12.81 31.15 -26.41
N ARG A 482 -14.02 30.86 -25.90
CA ARG A 482 -14.30 29.75 -24.98
C ARG A 482 -15.46 28.88 -25.49
N LYS A 483 -15.36 27.55 -25.35
CA LYS A 483 -16.45 26.60 -25.64
C LYS A 483 -17.32 26.38 -24.40
N VAL A 484 -18.61 26.10 -24.63
CA VAL A 484 -19.64 25.84 -23.61
C VAL A 484 -20.59 24.78 -24.15
N ASP A 485 -20.87 23.75 -23.38
CA ASP A 485 -21.86 22.73 -23.72
C ASP A 485 -23.25 23.08 -23.14
N LEU A 486 -24.29 22.45 -23.70
CA LEU A 486 -25.68 22.51 -23.26
C LEU A 486 -26.21 21.07 -23.31
N ASP A 487 -27.05 20.68 -22.35
CA ASP A 487 -27.69 19.35 -22.31
C ASP A 487 -29.22 19.51 -22.20
N PHE A 488 -29.96 18.48 -22.61
CA PHE A 488 -31.43 18.48 -22.71
C PHE A 488 -31.97 17.10 -22.34
N ASP A 489 -32.58 16.98 -21.16
CA ASP A 489 -33.29 15.77 -20.73
C ASP A 489 -34.74 16.09 -20.35
N ALA A 490 -35.69 15.49 -21.07
CA ALA A 490 -37.09 15.44 -20.67
C ALA A 490 -37.70 14.17 -21.28
N ALA A 491 -38.15 13.25 -20.44
CA ALA A 491 -38.67 11.95 -20.87
C ALA A 491 -40.20 11.93 -20.98
N SER A 492 -40.71 11.55 -22.15
CA SER A 492 -42.13 11.31 -22.38
C SER A 492 -42.45 9.83 -22.09
N ILE A 493 -43.15 9.54 -20.98
CA ILE A 493 -43.47 8.21 -20.40
C ILE A 493 -43.95 7.10 -21.39
N ASP A 494 -44.53 7.40 -22.56
CA ASP A 494 -44.92 6.40 -23.59
C ASP A 494 -44.00 6.47 -24.80
N ALA A 495 -43.09 5.50 -24.92
CA ALA A 495 -42.25 5.43 -26.11
C ALA A 495 -43.11 5.19 -27.37
N PHE A 496 -43.45 6.25 -28.12
CA PHE A 496 -43.45 6.31 -29.59
C PHE A 496 -43.62 7.72 -30.18
N THR A 497 -43.44 8.80 -29.41
CA THR A 497 -43.19 10.14 -29.97
C THR A 497 -41.69 10.46 -29.97
N PRO A 498 -41.01 10.57 -31.13
CA PRO A 498 -39.73 11.28 -31.17
C PRO A 498 -39.98 12.76 -30.86
N ILE A 499 -39.79 13.12 -29.59
CA ILE A 499 -39.64 14.50 -29.19
C ILE A 499 -38.32 15.06 -29.71
N TYR A 500 -38.27 16.36 -29.99
CA TYR A 500 -37.04 17.05 -30.32
C TYR A 500 -36.93 18.35 -29.53
N TYR A 501 -35.69 18.71 -29.20
CA TYR A 501 -35.39 19.93 -28.47
C TYR A 501 -35.07 21.07 -29.44
N GLU A 502 -35.38 22.30 -29.02
CA GLU A 502 -35.03 23.51 -29.74
C GLU A 502 -34.37 24.52 -28.80
N TYR A 503 -33.37 25.24 -29.30
CA TYR A 503 -32.62 26.25 -28.56
C TYR A 503 -32.33 27.50 -29.42
N ARG A 504 -31.94 28.60 -28.77
CA ARG A 504 -31.46 29.82 -29.46
C ARG A 504 -30.58 30.71 -28.56
N LEU A 505 -29.72 31.51 -29.18
CA LEU A 505 -28.92 32.58 -28.54
C LEU A 505 -29.62 33.94 -28.72
N THR A 506 -30.26 34.45 -27.66
CA THR A 506 -31.18 35.59 -27.71
C THR A 506 -30.50 36.93 -28.08
N SER A 507 -29.16 37.01 -27.99
CA SER A 507 -28.37 38.19 -28.37
C SER A 507 -28.01 38.25 -29.87
N THR A 508 -28.16 37.15 -30.63
CA THR A 508 -27.66 37.05 -32.01
C THR A 508 -28.59 36.33 -33.00
N GLN A 509 -29.63 35.62 -32.55
CA GLN A 509 -30.59 34.90 -33.41
C GLN A 509 -32.03 35.08 -32.94
N THR A 510 -32.97 35.15 -33.89
CA THR A 510 -34.42 35.30 -33.61
C THR A 510 -35.20 33.99 -33.71
N ASP A 511 -34.81 33.11 -34.63
CA ASP A 511 -35.49 31.84 -34.91
C ASP A 511 -34.97 30.70 -34.02
N TRP A 512 -35.82 29.70 -33.80
CA TRP A 512 -35.46 28.50 -33.03
C TRP A 512 -34.63 27.54 -33.88
N THR A 513 -33.57 26.99 -33.29
CA THR A 513 -32.72 25.97 -33.92
C THR A 513 -32.99 24.62 -33.25
N ARG A 514 -33.32 23.60 -34.06
CA ARG A 514 -33.50 22.22 -33.57
C ARG A 514 -32.14 21.66 -33.14
N ALA A 515 -32.08 21.09 -31.94
CA ALA A 515 -30.91 20.40 -31.43
C ALA A 515 -30.72 19.04 -32.14
N ASP A 516 -29.47 18.66 -32.38
CA ASP A 516 -29.09 17.43 -33.07
C ASP A 516 -28.72 16.36 -32.01
N GLY A 517 -29.73 15.92 -31.26
CA GLY A 517 -29.58 15.11 -30.03
C GLY A 517 -29.83 15.92 -28.75
N SER A 518 -29.46 15.33 -27.61
CA SER A 518 -29.63 15.96 -26.28
C SER A 518 -28.56 17.01 -25.95
N GLN A 519 -27.40 17.01 -26.61
CA GLN A 519 -26.30 17.95 -26.31
C GLN A 519 -25.94 18.88 -27.48
N VAL A 520 -25.55 20.12 -27.15
CA VAL A 520 -25.10 21.14 -28.12
C VAL A 520 -23.93 21.97 -27.58
N THR A 521 -22.79 21.96 -28.28
CA THR A 521 -21.63 22.82 -27.96
C THR A 521 -21.68 24.17 -28.71
N LEU A 522 -21.48 25.27 -27.99
CA LEU A 522 -21.38 26.64 -28.51
C LEU A 522 -19.98 27.23 -28.24
N THR A 523 -19.50 28.10 -29.13
CA THR A 523 -18.22 28.84 -28.94
C THR A 523 -18.51 30.34 -28.79
N LEU A 524 -18.10 30.93 -27.67
CA LEU A 524 -18.43 32.31 -27.29
C LEU A 524 -17.18 33.21 -27.24
N PRO A 525 -17.19 34.40 -27.88
CA PRO A 525 -16.15 35.40 -27.75
C PRO A 525 -16.33 36.28 -26.50
N GLN A 526 -15.29 37.05 -26.16
CA GLN A 526 -15.23 37.95 -25.01
C GLN A 526 -16.48 38.87 -24.91
N GLY A 527 -17.27 38.75 -23.83
CA GLY A 527 -18.55 39.44 -23.67
C GLY A 527 -19.55 38.68 -22.77
N THR A 528 -20.84 39.07 -22.82
CA THR A 528 -21.95 38.47 -22.05
C THR A 528 -23.05 37.97 -23.00
N HIS A 529 -23.58 36.77 -22.79
CA HIS A 529 -24.50 36.07 -23.72
C HIS A 529 -25.68 35.39 -22.99
N HIS A 530 -26.81 35.15 -23.68
CA HIS A 530 -28.05 34.54 -23.16
C HIS A 530 -28.58 33.41 -24.06
N VAL A 531 -29.17 32.35 -23.49
CA VAL A 531 -29.64 31.14 -24.20
C VAL A 531 -31.05 30.71 -23.72
N ASP A 532 -31.97 30.40 -24.65
CA ASP A 532 -33.33 29.86 -24.40
C ASP A 532 -33.51 28.42 -24.95
N THR A 533 -34.35 27.57 -24.32
CA THR A 533 -34.50 26.12 -24.64
C THR A 533 -35.94 25.56 -24.44
N ARG A 534 -36.38 24.54 -25.22
CA ARG A 534 -37.70 23.83 -25.09
C ARG A 534 -37.73 22.42 -25.74
N ALA A 535 -38.78 21.61 -25.49
CA ALA A 535 -39.05 20.30 -26.11
C ALA A 535 -40.38 20.27 -26.91
N VAL A 536 -40.49 19.45 -27.95
CA VAL A 536 -41.63 19.39 -28.90
C VAL A 536 -41.92 17.96 -29.38
N ASP A 537 -43.19 17.51 -29.42
CA ASP A 537 -43.59 16.19 -29.97
C ASP A 537 -43.90 16.20 -31.49
N TYR A 538 -44.09 15.02 -32.12
CA TYR A 538 -44.40 14.94 -33.56
C TYR A 538 -45.82 15.39 -33.94
N GLN A 539 -46.72 15.57 -32.98
CA GLN A 539 -48.08 16.10 -33.21
C GLN A 539 -48.10 17.64 -33.12
N GLY A 540 -47.00 18.25 -32.69
CA GLY A 540 -46.77 19.70 -32.65
C GLY A 540 -46.95 20.35 -31.28
N ASN A 541 -47.09 19.55 -30.20
CA ASN A 541 -47.26 20.08 -28.84
C ASN A 541 -45.89 20.40 -28.20
N THR A 542 -45.81 21.50 -27.45
CA THR A 542 -44.53 22.02 -26.90
C THR A 542 -44.51 22.08 -25.37
N SER A 543 -43.36 21.81 -24.75
CA SER A 543 -43.11 22.09 -23.33
C SER A 543 -43.00 23.60 -23.03
N PRO A 544 -43.00 24.00 -21.74
CA PRO A 544 -42.55 25.32 -21.30
C PRO A 544 -41.07 25.62 -21.69
N ILE A 545 -40.69 26.90 -21.69
CA ILE A 545 -39.37 27.43 -22.13
C ILE A 545 -38.47 27.77 -20.92
N VAL A 546 -37.16 27.55 -21.03
CA VAL A 546 -36.14 27.81 -19.99
C VAL A 546 -34.99 28.71 -20.51
N THR A 547 -34.40 29.59 -19.68
CA THR A 547 -33.37 30.59 -20.08
C THR A 547 -32.14 30.66 -19.13
N ARG A 548 -30.91 30.94 -19.62
CA ARG A 548 -29.63 31.10 -18.87
C ARG A 548 -28.65 32.19 -19.42
N THR A 549 -27.59 32.56 -18.69
CA THR A 549 -26.67 33.71 -18.96
C THR A 549 -25.17 33.42 -18.65
N ILE A 550 -24.20 33.89 -19.47
CA ILE A 550 -22.74 33.57 -19.39
C ILE A 550 -21.83 34.82 -19.68
N ILE A 551 -20.61 34.95 -19.09
CA ILE A 551 -19.68 36.12 -19.21
C ILE A 551 -18.18 35.73 -19.41
N VAL A 552 -17.37 36.48 -20.20
CA VAL A 552 -15.93 36.21 -20.52
C VAL A 552 -15.02 37.49 -20.51
N PRO A 553 -13.86 37.55 -19.77
CA PRO A 553 -12.94 38.72 -19.65
C PRO A 553 -11.57 38.63 -20.40
N GLY A 554 -10.60 39.56 -20.19
CA GLY A 554 -9.31 39.67 -20.93
C GLY A 554 -8.02 40.03 -20.11
N PRO A 555 -6.81 40.09 -20.73
CA PRO A 555 -5.49 39.93 -20.06
C PRO A 555 -4.76 41.20 -19.52
N PHE A 556 -3.73 41.03 -18.66
CA PHE A 556 -3.37 42.01 -17.61
C PHE A 556 -1.95 42.67 -17.59
N TRP A 557 -1.07 42.49 -18.58
CA TRP A 557 0.40 42.64 -18.39
C TRP A 557 1.08 44.01 -18.74
N ILE A 558 0.41 45.17 -18.73
CA ILE A 558 0.99 46.43 -19.29
C ILE A 558 1.54 47.44 -18.26
N THR A 559 1.34 47.27 -16.94
CA THR A 559 1.54 48.35 -15.93
C THR A 559 2.61 48.12 -14.84
N VAL A 560 3.54 47.18 -15.01
CA VAL A 560 4.56 46.86 -13.96
C VAL A 560 5.88 47.63 -14.09
N LEU A 561 6.32 48.04 -15.29
CA LEU A 561 7.72 48.45 -15.52
C LEU A 561 8.06 49.92 -15.18
N THR A 562 7.09 50.81 -14.95
CA THR A 562 7.34 52.27 -14.99
C THR A 562 7.84 52.88 -13.67
N TYR A 563 7.55 52.27 -12.51
CA TYR A 563 7.69 52.95 -11.21
C TYR A 563 8.92 52.60 -10.35
N LEU A 564 9.64 51.52 -10.65
CA LEU A 564 10.72 51.01 -9.78
C LEU A 564 12.10 51.68 -9.97
N GLY A 565 12.27 52.55 -10.96
CA GLY A 565 13.60 52.99 -11.44
C GLY A 565 14.25 54.23 -10.78
N ILE A 566 13.56 54.98 -9.92
CA ILE A 566 13.94 56.39 -9.65
C ILE A 566 14.66 56.66 -8.32
N VAL A 567 14.59 55.79 -7.29
CA VAL A 567 14.76 56.24 -5.89
C VAL A 567 16.08 55.85 -5.17
N LEU A 568 16.86 54.87 -5.64
CA LEU A 568 17.80 54.12 -4.76
C LEU A 568 19.33 54.33 -4.91
N THR A 569 19.84 55.24 -5.75
CA THR A 569 21.27 55.23 -6.14
C THR A 569 22.34 55.83 -5.19
N PRO A 570 22.20 57.02 -4.55
CA PRO A 570 23.42 57.81 -4.27
C PRO A 570 24.24 57.44 -3.02
N GLY A 571 23.61 57.00 -1.92
CA GLY A 571 24.16 57.13 -0.56
C GLY A 571 25.33 56.20 -0.17
N ILE A 572 25.70 55.24 -1.00
CA ILE A 572 26.49 54.06 -0.57
C ILE A 572 27.99 54.14 -0.94
N LEU A 573 28.40 55.05 -1.83
CA LEU A 573 29.73 55.01 -2.48
C LEU A 573 30.93 55.50 -1.65
N GLY A 574 30.71 56.13 -0.48
CA GLY A 574 31.77 56.84 0.26
C GLY A 574 32.73 55.98 1.11
N SER A 575 32.32 54.80 1.58
CA SER A 575 33.03 54.04 2.64
C SER A 575 33.95 52.92 2.12
N ALA A 576 33.80 52.50 0.86
CA ALA A 576 34.48 51.30 0.34
C ALA A 576 36.00 51.47 0.10
N ALA A 577 36.46 52.68 -0.22
CA ALA A 577 37.84 52.92 -0.66
C ALA A 577 38.91 52.66 0.43
N GLY A 578 38.60 52.96 1.69
CA GLY A 578 39.54 52.77 2.81
C GLY A 578 39.80 51.29 3.14
N VAL A 579 38.76 50.46 3.06
CA VAL A 579 38.85 49.01 3.35
C VAL A 579 39.64 48.27 2.26
N TRP A 580 39.62 48.76 1.02
CA TRP A 580 40.29 48.16 -0.13
C TRP A 580 41.82 48.18 -0.01
N TRP A 581 42.41 49.29 0.45
CA TRP A 581 43.86 49.48 0.45
C TRP A 581 44.58 48.58 1.47
N TYR A 582 44.04 48.47 2.70
CA TYR A 582 44.60 47.62 3.76
C TYR A 582 44.59 46.13 3.39
N ARG A 583 43.49 45.63 2.82
CA ARG A 583 43.36 44.23 2.37
C ARG A 583 44.35 43.84 1.27
N ARG A 584 44.74 44.80 0.40
CA ARG A 584 45.65 44.55 -0.74
C ARG A 584 47.10 44.29 -0.33
N TRP A 585 47.53 44.82 0.83
CA TRP A 585 48.92 44.69 1.29
C TRP A 585 49.21 43.33 1.97
N THR A 586 48.33 42.88 2.86
CA THR A 586 48.48 41.61 3.58
C THR A 586 48.45 40.39 2.65
N HIS A 587 47.56 40.40 1.66
CA HIS A 587 47.42 39.33 0.65
C HIS A 587 48.73 39.05 -0.13
N ARG A 588 49.53 40.08 -0.43
CA ARG A 588 50.80 39.91 -1.16
C ARG A 588 51.86 39.14 -0.36
N GLN A 589 51.85 39.24 0.98
CA GLN A 589 52.82 38.56 1.84
C GLN A 589 52.46 37.08 2.08
N ALA A 590 51.17 36.73 2.11
CA ALA A 590 50.72 35.34 2.23
C ALA A 590 51.09 34.51 0.97
N LEU A 591 50.80 35.07 -0.21
CA LEU A 591 51.03 34.44 -1.52
C LEU A 591 52.50 34.04 -1.75
N LEU A 592 53.47 34.88 -1.37
CA LEU A 592 54.90 34.56 -1.50
C LEU A 592 55.39 33.44 -0.56
N ARG A 593 54.71 33.19 0.57
CA ARG A 593 55.03 32.07 1.47
C ARG A 593 54.46 30.76 0.95
N ALA A 594 53.24 30.80 0.41
CA ALA A 594 52.55 29.61 -0.11
C ALA A 594 53.28 28.98 -1.31
N VAL A 595 53.69 29.78 -2.30
CA VAL A 595 54.47 29.31 -3.46
C VAL A 595 55.76 28.61 -3.04
N ARG A 596 56.53 29.21 -2.12
CA ARG A 596 57.79 28.63 -1.63
C ARG A 596 57.57 27.36 -0.80
N GLY A 597 56.50 27.32 -0.02
CA GLY A 597 56.14 26.17 0.80
C GLY A 597 55.44 25.03 0.06
N HIS A 598 55.20 25.16 -1.25
CA HIS A 598 54.41 24.21 -2.05
C HIS A 598 53.04 23.89 -1.40
N ILE A 599 52.38 24.90 -0.83
CA ILE A 599 51.12 24.72 -0.12
C ILE A 599 50.01 24.52 -1.15
N ILE A 600 49.37 23.35 -1.13
CA ILE A 600 48.19 23.03 -1.93
C ILE A 600 46.95 23.19 -1.01
N PRO A 601 46.09 24.22 -1.20
CA PRO A 601 44.98 24.48 -0.29
C PRO A 601 43.94 23.35 -0.28
N TYR A 602 43.93 22.54 -1.34
CA TYR A 602 42.94 21.52 -1.68
C TYR A 602 43.38 20.09 -1.36
N ASP A 603 44.55 19.87 -0.74
CA ASP A 603 45.03 18.50 -0.47
C ASP A 603 44.07 17.74 0.47
N VAL A 604 43.51 16.65 -0.05
CA VAL A 604 42.47 15.86 0.62
C VAL A 604 43.11 14.75 1.47
N GLY A 605 43.30 15.04 2.76
CA GLY A 605 43.62 14.02 3.77
C GLY A 605 42.45 13.07 4.07
N PRO A 606 42.65 12.03 4.90
CA PRO A 606 41.58 11.09 5.26
C PRO A 606 40.41 11.80 5.95
N LEU A 607 39.19 11.32 5.68
CA LEU A 607 37.90 11.76 6.24
C LEU A 607 37.80 13.25 6.59
N ILE A 608 37.17 14.02 5.69
CA ILE A 608 36.97 15.47 5.79
C ILE A 608 36.26 15.84 7.12
N THR A 609 37.02 16.15 8.18
CA THR A 609 36.43 16.51 9.49
C THR A 609 36.17 18.01 9.66
N SER A 610 36.87 18.87 8.90
CA SER A 610 36.77 20.33 9.04
C SER A 610 35.46 20.90 8.45
N PRO A 611 34.73 21.78 9.18
CA PRO A 611 33.55 22.52 8.69
C PRO A 611 33.78 23.34 7.42
N GLU A 612 35.01 23.81 7.19
CA GLU A 612 35.32 24.80 6.14
C GLU A 612 35.49 24.18 4.74
N ARG A 613 35.37 22.85 4.61
CA ARG A 613 35.75 22.09 3.40
C ARG A 613 34.61 21.79 2.42
N TYR A 614 33.40 22.29 2.64
CA TYR A 614 32.28 22.16 1.69
C TYR A 614 31.28 23.32 1.83
N ILE A 615 31.11 24.11 0.76
CA ILE A 615 30.19 25.27 0.72
C ILE A 615 28.73 24.80 0.56
N GLY A 616 27.75 25.58 1.02
CA GLY A 616 26.31 25.23 0.98
C GLY A 616 25.85 24.25 2.07
N ARG A 617 26.75 23.42 2.58
CA ARG A 617 26.46 22.41 3.61
C ARG A 617 25.94 22.97 4.94
N GLN A 618 26.33 24.19 5.32
CA GLN A 618 25.83 24.80 6.56
C GLN A 618 24.30 24.94 6.52
N HIS A 619 23.72 25.27 5.36
CA HIS A 619 22.27 25.30 5.18
C HIS A 619 21.64 23.92 5.38
N VAL A 620 22.22 22.85 4.82
CA VAL A 620 21.73 21.48 5.02
C VAL A 620 21.79 21.05 6.49
N ILE A 621 22.89 21.35 7.19
CA ILE A 621 23.02 21.07 8.62
C ILE A 621 21.99 21.86 9.42
N ASP A 622 21.81 23.15 9.12
CA ASP A 622 20.87 24.00 9.85
C ASP A 622 19.40 23.64 9.56
N THR A 623 19.06 23.20 8.36
CA THR A 623 17.75 22.64 8.00
C THR A 623 17.47 21.35 8.79
N ILE A 624 18.41 20.40 8.82
CA ILE A 624 18.25 19.17 9.61
C ILE A 624 18.10 19.52 11.10
N LEU A 625 19.03 20.30 11.67
CA LEU A 625 18.97 20.71 13.07
C LEU A 625 17.71 21.53 13.42
N GLY A 626 17.15 22.28 12.47
CA GLY A 626 15.93 23.05 12.65
C GLY A 626 14.65 22.21 12.69
N SER A 627 14.70 20.91 12.38
CA SER A 627 13.51 20.07 12.27
C SER A 627 13.69 18.60 12.72
N ILE A 628 14.88 18.23 13.20
CA ILE A 628 15.23 16.88 13.67
C ILE A 628 14.38 16.37 14.84
N ASP A 629 13.76 17.26 15.64
CA ASP A 629 12.94 16.84 16.80
C ASP A 629 11.70 16.04 16.40
N ASN A 630 11.18 16.27 15.18
CA ASN A 630 9.93 15.68 14.68
C ASN A 630 10.07 15.02 13.30
N ASN A 631 11.26 15.04 12.67
CA ASN A 631 11.45 14.54 11.31
C ASN A 631 12.72 13.70 11.19
N SER A 632 12.60 12.56 10.52
CA SER A 632 13.73 11.81 9.98
C SER A 632 14.07 12.29 8.57
N PHE A 633 15.32 12.17 8.16
CA PHE A 633 15.84 12.75 6.91
C PHE A 633 16.54 11.72 6.03
N TYR A 634 16.35 11.84 4.72
CA TYR A 634 17.11 11.10 3.72
C TYR A 634 17.92 12.08 2.87
N VAL A 635 19.23 12.15 3.11
CA VAL A 635 20.13 13.05 2.38
C VAL A 635 20.79 12.31 1.22
N TYR A 636 20.60 12.78 0.00
CA TYR A 636 21.07 12.08 -1.20
C TYR A 636 21.63 13.01 -2.26
N GLY A 637 22.18 12.41 -3.32
CA GLY A 637 22.95 13.10 -4.35
C GLY A 637 24.22 12.32 -4.66
N GLU A 638 25.13 12.87 -5.44
CA GLU A 638 26.22 12.10 -6.04
C GLU A 638 27.19 11.41 -5.06
N LYS A 639 27.87 10.38 -5.56
CA LYS A 639 28.96 9.71 -4.83
C LYS A 639 30.12 10.67 -4.59
N ARG A 640 30.79 10.54 -3.42
CA ARG A 640 31.96 11.34 -2.97
C ARG A 640 31.72 12.81 -2.57
N ILE A 641 30.48 13.32 -2.50
CA ILE A 641 30.19 14.69 -2.02
C ILE A 641 30.34 14.93 -0.49
N GLY A 642 31.15 14.12 0.20
CA GLY A 642 31.41 14.29 1.64
C GLY A 642 30.31 13.81 2.58
N LYS A 643 29.46 12.87 2.17
CA LYS A 643 28.37 12.26 2.96
C LYS A 643 28.76 11.83 4.38
N THR A 644 29.77 10.98 4.53
CA THR A 644 30.29 10.57 5.85
C THR A 644 30.69 11.76 6.72
N SER A 645 31.29 12.78 6.10
CA SER A 645 31.62 13.99 6.83
C SER A 645 30.38 14.76 7.28
N LEU A 646 29.30 14.81 6.47
CA LEU A 646 28.02 15.45 6.82
C LEU A 646 27.55 14.99 8.19
N LEU A 647 27.46 13.67 8.34
CA LEU A 647 27.06 13.00 9.58
C LEU A 647 28.03 13.29 10.74
N ALA A 648 29.35 13.32 10.49
CA ALA A 648 30.33 13.62 11.54
C ALA A 648 30.17 15.03 12.16
N GLN A 649 29.89 16.06 11.35
CA GLN A 649 29.64 17.40 11.91
C GLN A 649 28.21 17.55 12.45
N LEU A 650 27.22 16.86 11.87
CA LEU A 650 25.87 16.82 12.44
C LEU A 650 25.91 16.23 13.86
N LYS A 651 26.64 15.13 14.07
CA LYS A 651 26.96 14.58 15.40
C LYS A 651 27.59 15.63 16.32
N GLN A 652 28.61 16.35 15.85
CA GLN A 652 29.27 17.38 16.65
C GLN A 652 28.32 18.53 17.04
N ARG A 653 27.45 19.00 16.13
CA ARG A 653 26.48 20.07 16.40
C ARG A 653 25.38 19.62 17.36
N LEU A 654 24.86 18.40 17.23
CA LEU A 654 23.91 17.79 18.18
C LEU A 654 24.51 17.69 19.59
N MET A 655 25.77 17.25 19.70
CA MET A 655 26.50 17.24 20.97
C MET A 655 26.73 18.65 21.55
N GLN A 656 26.93 19.66 20.70
CA GLN A 656 27.02 21.06 21.16
C GLN A 656 25.67 21.57 21.67
N ARG A 657 24.55 21.26 21.01
CA ARG A 657 23.20 21.64 21.48
C ARG A 657 22.87 21.13 22.87
N ASN A 658 23.32 19.93 23.24
CA ASN A 658 23.18 19.40 24.60
C ASN A 658 23.75 20.33 25.69
N THR A 659 24.74 21.16 25.36
CA THR A 659 25.34 22.13 26.30
C THR A 659 24.53 23.42 26.43
N LEU A 660 23.61 23.73 25.50
CA LEU A 660 22.88 25.00 25.40
C LEU A 660 21.57 25.05 26.21
N GLN A 661 21.33 24.08 27.10
CA GLN A 661 20.11 23.96 27.93
C GLN A 661 18.80 23.82 27.13
N GLU A 662 18.83 23.12 26.00
CA GLU A 662 17.62 22.77 25.23
C GLU A 662 16.69 21.79 25.97
N GLN A 663 15.42 21.72 25.53
CA GLN A 663 14.39 20.81 26.09
C GLN A 663 14.70 19.33 25.80
N CYS A 664 15.32 19.05 24.66
CA CYS A 664 15.78 17.72 24.26
C CYS A 664 17.22 17.46 24.71
N TRP A 665 17.56 16.18 24.87
CA TRP A 665 18.92 15.68 25.01
C TRP A 665 19.21 14.67 23.91
N TYR A 666 20.01 15.09 22.92
CA TYR A 666 20.28 14.32 21.71
C TYR A 666 21.38 13.29 21.93
N LEU A 667 21.15 12.07 21.45
CA LEU A 667 22.11 10.96 21.46
C LEU A 667 22.49 10.58 20.02
N PRO A 668 23.49 11.24 19.41
CA PRO A 668 23.87 10.99 18.03
C PRO A 668 24.75 9.73 17.87
N VAL A 669 24.13 8.66 17.39
CA VAL A 669 24.73 7.34 17.14
C VAL A 669 25.16 7.26 15.67
N PHE A 670 26.45 7.17 15.39
CA PHE A 670 26.97 7.08 14.02
C PHE A 670 27.36 5.65 13.65
N ARG A 671 26.91 5.18 12.48
CA ARG A 671 27.38 3.94 11.84
C ARG A 671 27.43 4.05 10.31
N ASN A 672 28.38 3.33 9.72
CA ASN A 672 28.44 3.04 8.29
C ASN A 672 27.90 1.62 8.08
N ILE A 673 26.97 1.44 7.14
CA ILE A 673 26.30 0.16 6.87
C ILE A 673 27.08 -0.72 5.87
N GLN A 674 28.02 -0.15 5.10
CA GLN A 674 28.72 -0.81 3.98
C GLN A 674 29.34 -2.17 4.34
N ASP A 675 29.89 -2.31 5.54
CA ASP A 675 30.59 -3.51 6.01
C ASP A 675 29.74 -4.39 6.95
N VAL A 676 28.44 -4.10 7.12
CA VAL A 676 27.54 -4.85 8.01
C VAL A 676 26.87 -5.99 7.23
N PRO A 677 26.98 -7.26 7.67
CA PRO A 677 26.18 -8.34 7.09
C PRO A 677 24.70 -8.20 7.46
N GLN A 678 23.78 -8.50 6.53
CA GLN A 678 22.34 -8.28 6.77
C GLN A 678 21.80 -9.00 8.03
N GLY A 679 22.24 -10.24 8.29
CA GLY A 679 21.86 -11.00 9.48
C GLY A 679 22.43 -10.45 10.79
N GLN A 680 23.36 -9.50 10.75
CA GLN A 680 23.91 -8.83 11.94
C GLN A 680 23.44 -7.37 12.05
N PHE A 681 22.57 -6.90 11.15
CA PHE A 681 22.16 -5.50 11.05
C PHE A 681 21.57 -4.98 12.38
N TRP A 682 20.56 -5.68 12.89
CA TRP A 682 19.84 -5.32 14.12
C TRP A 682 20.74 -5.30 15.35
N ARG A 683 21.52 -6.36 15.53
CA ARG A 683 22.48 -6.45 16.64
C ARG A 683 23.52 -5.35 16.59
N THR A 684 24.05 -5.07 15.40
CA THR A 684 25.02 -4.00 15.19
C THR A 684 24.40 -2.65 15.51
N LEU A 685 23.18 -2.39 15.03
CA LEU A 685 22.45 -1.14 15.27
C LEU A 685 22.25 -0.88 16.77
N ILE A 686 21.63 -1.80 17.50
CA ILE A 686 21.31 -1.58 18.92
C ILE A 686 22.53 -1.56 19.80
N ARG A 687 23.53 -2.41 19.53
CA ARG A 687 24.83 -2.33 20.22
C ARG A 687 25.43 -0.95 20.08
N SER A 688 25.27 -0.30 18.92
CA SER A 688 25.73 1.08 18.70
C SER A 688 25.02 2.10 19.58
N VAL A 689 23.73 1.91 19.83
CA VAL A 689 22.94 2.74 20.75
C VAL A 689 23.38 2.48 22.20
N ALA A 690 23.41 1.21 22.62
CA ALA A 690 23.79 0.79 23.96
C ALA A 690 25.22 1.26 24.33
N ASP A 691 26.20 1.08 23.43
CA ASP A 691 27.58 1.59 23.57
C ASP A 691 27.60 3.12 23.75
N THR A 692 26.70 3.85 23.09
CA THR A 692 26.62 5.32 23.16
C THR A 692 25.98 5.82 24.45
N VAL A 693 25.05 5.04 25.03
CA VAL A 693 24.36 5.33 26.29
C VAL A 693 25.13 4.81 27.52
N ALA A 694 26.05 3.87 27.33
CA ALA A 694 26.85 3.21 28.38
C ALA A 694 26.00 2.45 29.43
N ILE A 695 24.89 1.83 29.00
CA ILE A 695 24.09 0.90 29.82
C ILE A 695 24.88 -0.38 30.12
N THR A 696 24.68 -0.93 31.32
CA THR A 696 25.36 -2.16 31.75
C THR A 696 24.81 -3.39 31.00
N PRO A 697 25.66 -4.36 30.59
CA PRO A 697 25.24 -5.42 29.66
C PRO A 697 24.14 -6.39 30.14
N ALA A 698 23.88 -6.46 31.45
CA ALA A 698 23.07 -7.53 32.05
C ALA A 698 21.55 -7.41 31.84
N SER A 699 21.07 -6.30 31.24
CA SER A 699 19.64 -6.05 30.99
C SER A 699 19.27 -5.94 29.51
N LEU A 700 20.20 -6.22 28.59
CA LEU A 700 19.98 -6.08 27.14
C LEU A 700 20.40 -7.36 26.41
N THR A 701 19.46 -7.87 25.61
CA THR A 701 19.51 -9.11 24.83
C THR A 701 20.68 -9.10 23.84
N VAL A 702 21.07 -7.92 23.33
CA VAL A 702 22.17 -7.68 22.39
C VAL A 702 23.53 -8.18 22.90
N TYR A 703 23.69 -8.31 24.22
CA TYR A 703 24.89 -8.81 24.88
C TYR A 703 24.81 -10.28 25.31
N THR A 704 23.62 -10.87 25.40
CA THR A 704 23.42 -12.27 25.82
C THR A 704 23.30 -13.24 24.65
N GLU A 705 22.67 -12.84 23.55
CA GLU A 705 22.41 -13.73 22.41
C GLU A 705 23.54 -13.73 21.37
N THR A 706 23.52 -14.72 20.47
CA THR A 706 24.46 -14.77 19.34
C THR A 706 24.05 -13.80 18.22
N ALA A 707 24.93 -13.60 17.23
CA ALA A 707 24.68 -12.64 16.16
C ALA A 707 23.68 -13.13 15.10
N SER A 708 23.29 -14.41 15.16
CA SER A 708 22.31 -15.06 14.27
C SER A 708 20.91 -15.15 14.87
N GLU A 709 20.77 -15.07 16.21
CA GLU A 709 19.49 -15.17 16.91
C GLU A 709 18.81 -13.80 17.08
N TYR A 710 19.62 -12.75 17.25
CA TYR A 710 19.16 -11.39 17.53
C TYR A 710 18.55 -10.69 16.31
N ASN A 711 17.24 -10.44 16.34
CA ASN A 711 16.45 -9.89 15.23
C ASN A 711 15.87 -8.48 15.55
N ASP A 712 14.87 -8.06 14.77
CA ASP A 712 14.25 -6.72 14.85
C ASP A 712 13.39 -6.49 16.09
N PHE A 713 12.80 -7.54 16.66
CA PHE A 713 11.96 -7.42 17.86
C PHE A 713 12.82 -7.37 19.13
N ASP A 714 13.88 -8.17 19.20
CA ASP A 714 14.86 -8.06 20.30
C ASP A 714 15.57 -6.70 20.25
N ALA A 715 15.68 -6.11 19.05
CA ALA A 715 16.15 -4.75 18.86
C ALA A 715 15.17 -3.67 19.32
N GLN A 716 13.86 -3.91 19.19
CA GLN A 716 12.84 -3.01 19.73
C GLN A 716 12.81 -3.08 21.26
N ASP A 717 12.74 -4.28 21.81
CA ASP A 717 12.68 -4.54 23.26
C ASP A 717 13.89 -3.94 23.98
N ASP A 718 15.12 -4.19 23.48
CA ASP A 718 16.34 -3.58 24.02
C ASP A 718 16.31 -2.04 23.91
N LEU A 719 15.74 -1.48 22.84
CA LEU A 719 15.63 -0.03 22.71
C LEU A 719 14.61 0.56 23.68
N GLU A 720 13.49 -0.11 23.95
CA GLU A 720 12.52 0.31 24.97
C GLU A 720 13.14 0.32 26.37
N VAL A 721 13.93 -0.71 26.71
CA VAL A 721 14.72 -0.75 27.95
C VAL A 721 15.74 0.41 28.01
N ILE A 722 16.44 0.69 26.91
CA ILE A 722 17.36 1.83 26.80
C ILE A 722 16.61 3.16 27.00
N VAL A 723 15.48 3.37 26.33
CA VAL A 723 14.66 4.60 26.43
C VAL A 723 14.11 4.78 27.84
N GLN A 724 13.69 3.71 28.51
CA GLN A 724 13.19 3.78 29.89
C GLN A 724 14.31 4.06 30.90
N TYR A 725 15.50 3.50 30.70
CA TYR A 725 16.70 3.88 31.44
C TYR A 725 17.04 5.37 31.24
N LEU A 726 16.95 5.88 30.01
CA LEU A 726 17.20 7.28 29.71
C LEU A 726 16.17 8.23 30.35
N LYS A 727 14.88 7.90 30.31
CA LYS A 727 13.82 8.69 30.97
C LYS A 727 14.04 8.78 32.49
N THR A 728 14.51 7.70 33.12
CA THR A 728 14.76 7.65 34.56
C THR A 728 16.06 8.35 34.99
N HIS A 729 17.09 8.40 34.14
CA HIS A 729 18.41 8.95 34.49
C HIS A 729 18.69 10.37 33.95
N VAL A 730 17.89 10.87 33.00
CA VAL A 730 18.16 12.14 32.28
C VAL A 730 17.01 13.16 32.36
N THR A 731 15.96 12.85 33.12
CA THR A 731 14.92 13.83 33.46
C THR A 731 15.55 15.05 34.18
N PRO A 732 15.15 16.29 33.84
CA PRO A 732 13.90 16.67 33.18
C PRO A 732 13.93 16.82 31.65
N ARG A 733 15.04 16.51 30.94
CA ARG A 733 15.08 16.65 29.47
C ARG A 733 14.49 15.43 28.76
N ARG A 734 13.85 15.63 27.60
CA ARG A 734 13.39 14.54 26.72
C ARG A 734 14.60 13.91 26.04
N PRO A 735 14.95 12.62 26.29
CA PRO A 735 16.00 11.96 25.52
C PRO A 735 15.52 11.72 24.09
N LEU A 736 16.39 11.97 23.10
CA LEU A 736 16.12 11.74 21.68
C LEU A 736 17.31 11.04 21.02
N ILE A 737 17.11 9.82 20.56
CA ILE A 737 18.16 9.03 19.89
C ILE A 737 18.22 9.47 18.43
N VAL A 738 19.39 9.89 17.94
CA VAL A 738 19.57 10.31 16.54
C VAL A 738 20.50 9.34 15.84
N LEU A 739 19.93 8.44 15.04
CA LEU A 739 20.68 7.47 14.23
C LEU A 739 21.24 8.18 12.99
N LEU A 740 22.56 8.14 12.82
CA LEU A 740 23.30 8.76 11.72
C LEU A 740 23.93 7.65 10.88
N LEU A 741 23.27 7.28 9.79
CA LEU A 741 23.60 6.07 9.00
C LEU A 741 24.15 6.44 7.62
N ASP A 742 25.34 5.94 7.32
CA ASP A 742 26.08 6.19 6.07
C ASP A 742 26.09 4.96 5.13
N GLU A 743 26.31 5.21 3.83
CA GLU A 743 26.32 4.20 2.75
C GLU A 743 25.03 3.35 2.71
N VAL A 744 23.88 4.02 2.90
CA VAL A 744 22.54 3.40 2.94
C VAL A 744 22.14 2.75 1.60
N ASP A 745 22.83 3.03 0.50
CA ASP A 745 22.70 2.27 -0.75
C ASP A 745 23.00 0.77 -0.56
N THR A 746 23.81 0.41 0.43
CA THR A 746 24.06 -0.98 0.86
C THR A 746 22.76 -1.64 1.34
N PHE A 747 21.88 -0.89 2.00
CA PHE A 747 20.58 -1.35 2.47
C PHE A 747 19.67 -1.77 1.31
N GLN A 748 19.89 -1.27 0.09
CA GLN A 748 19.16 -1.75 -1.10
C GLN A 748 19.48 -3.20 -1.46
N ARG A 749 20.62 -3.74 -1.02
CA ARG A 749 21.06 -5.12 -1.26
C ARG A 749 20.60 -6.11 -0.19
N TYR A 750 20.03 -5.60 0.91
CA TYR A 750 19.45 -6.45 1.95
C TYR A 750 18.09 -7.00 1.51
N ASP A 751 17.71 -8.10 2.14
CA ASP A 751 16.41 -8.74 1.97
C ASP A 751 15.24 -7.73 2.13
N PRO A 752 14.22 -7.76 1.24
CA PRO A 752 13.04 -6.90 1.33
C PRO A 752 12.38 -6.87 2.72
N ILE A 753 12.34 -8.02 3.42
CA ILE A 753 11.71 -8.17 4.74
C ILE A 753 12.48 -7.37 5.79
N ILE A 754 13.82 -7.41 5.80
CA ILE A 754 14.66 -6.61 6.71
C ILE A 754 14.42 -5.11 6.48
N ARG A 755 14.25 -4.70 5.22
CA ARG A 755 13.97 -3.30 4.87
C ARG A 755 12.60 -2.85 5.36
N GLN A 756 11.58 -3.70 5.22
CA GLN A 756 10.23 -3.45 5.72
C GLN A 756 10.15 -3.45 7.26
N ARG A 757 10.90 -4.33 7.93
CA ARG A 757 11.01 -4.36 9.39
C ARG A 757 11.70 -3.11 9.92
N PHE A 758 12.79 -2.65 9.29
CA PHE A 758 13.43 -1.37 9.64
C PHE A 758 12.52 -0.16 9.43
N ARG A 759 11.64 -0.18 8.40
CA ARG A 759 10.57 0.81 8.26
C ARG A 759 9.66 0.84 9.50
N ALA A 760 9.09 -0.32 9.85
CA ALA A 760 8.14 -0.44 10.96
C ALA A 760 8.77 -0.02 12.29
N PHE A 761 10.01 -0.45 12.54
CA PHE A 761 10.83 -0.04 13.68
C PHE A 761 10.99 1.49 13.76
N CYS A 762 11.36 2.15 12.66
CA CYS A 762 11.46 3.62 12.63
C CYS A 762 10.12 4.32 12.91
N GLN A 763 9.02 3.79 12.37
CA GLN A 763 7.67 4.36 12.56
C GLN A 763 7.17 4.18 14.00
N HIS A 764 7.37 3.00 14.60
CA HIS A 764 6.97 2.72 15.97
C HIS A 764 7.68 3.65 16.97
N LEU A 765 8.95 3.95 16.71
CA LEU A 765 9.85 4.66 17.64
C LEU A 765 10.03 6.15 17.30
N GLN A 766 9.21 6.71 16.40
CA GLN A 766 9.35 8.09 15.89
C GLN A 766 9.32 9.19 16.98
N GLU A 767 8.75 8.90 18.16
CA GLU A 767 8.73 9.83 19.29
C GLU A 767 10.02 9.82 20.12
N GLN A 768 10.81 8.75 20.07
CA GLN A 768 12.00 8.57 20.93
C GLN A 768 13.30 8.43 20.11
N MET A 769 13.18 8.20 18.80
CA MET A 769 14.26 8.00 17.86
C MET A 769 13.99 8.72 16.53
N GLN A 770 15.01 9.35 15.98
CA GLN A 770 15.00 10.02 14.68
C GLN A 770 16.22 9.56 13.87
N VAL A 771 16.07 9.49 12.55
CA VAL A 771 17.03 8.82 11.67
C VAL A 771 17.45 9.74 10.53
N VAL A 772 18.76 9.94 10.37
CA VAL A 772 19.37 10.65 9.25
C VAL A 772 20.15 9.64 8.43
N LEU A 773 19.55 9.25 7.32
CA LEU A 773 20.11 8.34 6.33
C LEU A 773 20.88 9.13 5.27
N VAL A 774 22.01 8.62 4.82
CA VAL A 774 22.78 9.22 3.72
C VAL A 774 23.20 8.16 2.70
N GLY A 775 22.90 8.43 1.43
CA GLY A 775 23.16 7.52 0.31
C GLY A 775 23.17 8.23 -1.04
N VAL A 776 23.54 7.53 -2.11
CA VAL A 776 23.62 8.08 -3.47
C VAL A 776 22.23 8.28 -4.06
N MET A 777 21.39 7.25 -3.98
CA MET A 777 19.99 7.28 -4.40
C MET A 777 19.07 6.73 -3.31
N PRO A 778 17.84 7.26 -3.16
CA PRO A 778 16.85 6.68 -2.25
C PRO A 778 16.67 5.18 -2.53
N PRO A 779 16.40 4.35 -1.50
CA PRO A 779 16.22 2.92 -1.68
C PRO A 779 15.21 2.63 -2.79
N ARG A 780 15.59 1.81 -3.79
CA ARG A 780 14.78 1.51 -5.00
C ARG A 780 13.37 1.03 -4.66
N ALA A 781 12.48 2.00 -4.55
CA ALA A 781 11.04 1.97 -4.72
C ALA A 781 10.69 3.40 -5.15
N GLU A 782 9.91 3.52 -6.21
CA GLU A 782 9.71 4.78 -6.94
C GLU A 782 9.03 5.86 -6.08
N VAL A 783 8.88 7.06 -6.65
CA VAL A 783 8.10 8.18 -6.11
C VAL A 783 6.60 7.87 -6.21
N SER A 784 6.21 6.75 -5.60
CA SER A 784 4.86 6.24 -5.46
C SER A 784 4.49 6.27 -3.99
N ASP A 785 3.25 6.65 -3.68
CA ASP A 785 2.69 6.62 -2.33
C ASP A 785 2.65 5.19 -1.74
N THR A 786 2.82 4.16 -2.58
CA THR A 786 2.96 2.75 -2.19
C THR A 786 4.38 2.35 -1.73
N SER A 787 5.38 3.23 -1.89
CA SER A 787 6.76 2.93 -1.52
C SER A 787 6.88 2.65 -0.02
N PRO A 788 7.61 1.59 0.40
CA PRO A 788 7.88 1.33 1.80
C PRO A 788 8.73 2.42 2.49
N TRP A 789 9.19 3.44 1.75
CA TRP A 789 9.96 4.57 2.28
C TRP A 789 9.20 5.90 2.23
N ALA A 790 8.04 5.93 1.57
CA ALA A 790 7.21 7.12 1.47
C ALA A 790 6.78 7.62 2.87
N ASN A 791 6.75 8.95 3.01
CA ASN A 791 6.30 9.73 4.18
C ASN A 791 7.06 9.53 5.51
N ILE A 792 8.16 8.76 5.55
CA ILE A 792 8.99 8.62 6.77
C ILE A 792 10.16 9.58 6.79
N PHE A 793 10.77 9.82 5.63
CA PHE A 793 11.98 10.62 5.51
C PHE A 793 11.71 11.88 4.71
N ALA A 794 12.02 13.05 5.28
CA ALA A 794 12.11 14.29 4.54
C ALA A 794 13.32 14.21 3.58
N PRO A 795 13.12 14.25 2.25
CA PRO A 795 14.21 14.11 1.29
C PRO A 795 15.00 15.42 1.18
N ILE A 796 16.33 15.34 1.24
CA ILE A 796 17.23 16.46 0.98
C ILE A 796 18.16 16.09 -0.17
N THR A 797 17.95 16.70 -1.33
CA THR A 797 18.84 16.57 -2.49
C THR A 797 20.04 17.49 -2.34
N LEU A 798 21.25 16.94 -2.48
CA LEU A 798 22.50 17.69 -2.57
C LEU A 798 22.81 17.96 -4.04
N GLU A 799 22.21 19.05 -4.54
CA GLU A 799 22.45 19.57 -5.89
C GLU A 799 23.90 20.10 -6.07
N PRO A 800 24.40 20.19 -7.32
CA PRO A 800 25.61 20.94 -7.63
C PRO A 800 25.53 22.39 -7.12
N LEU A 801 26.68 23.00 -6.81
CA LEU A 801 26.72 24.39 -6.37
C LEU A 801 26.31 25.34 -7.49
N ALA A 802 25.78 26.52 -7.16
CA ALA A 802 25.68 27.57 -8.16
C ALA A 802 27.08 27.96 -8.68
N SER A 803 27.17 28.47 -9.91
CA SER A 803 28.45 28.92 -10.49
C SER A 803 29.18 29.94 -9.61
N ILE A 804 28.43 30.79 -8.89
CA ILE A 804 29.00 31.79 -7.97
C ILE A 804 29.65 31.14 -6.73
N ASP A 805 29.03 30.10 -6.17
CA ASP A 805 29.55 29.36 -5.02
C ASP A 805 30.71 28.45 -5.42
N THR A 806 30.67 27.91 -6.65
CA THR A 806 31.79 27.17 -7.24
C THR A 806 32.97 28.09 -7.52
N LEU A 807 32.76 29.32 -8.01
CA LEU A 807 33.82 30.33 -8.09
C LEU A 807 34.33 30.73 -6.70
N TYR A 808 33.45 30.80 -5.70
CA TYR A 808 33.87 31.05 -4.32
C TYR A 808 34.77 29.92 -3.78
N LEU A 809 34.46 28.66 -4.12
CA LEU A 809 35.27 27.47 -3.84
C LEU A 809 36.66 27.53 -4.52
N ILE A 810 36.69 27.88 -5.80
CA ILE A 810 37.94 28.03 -6.59
C ILE A 810 38.81 29.17 -6.01
N ARG A 811 38.20 30.28 -5.57
CA ARG A 811 38.94 31.49 -5.16
C ARG A 811 39.31 31.56 -3.67
N ASN A 812 38.52 30.97 -2.77
CA ASN A 812 38.61 31.27 -1.32
C ASN A 812 38.76 30.03 -0.42
N TYR A 813 38.66 28.82 -0.95
CA TYR A 813 38.73 27.59 -0.15
C TYR A 813 40.02 27.49 0.66
N ASN A 814 39.92 27.17 1.96
CA ASN A 814 41.06 26.99 2.86
C ASN A 814 42.08 28.15 2.77
N GLN A 815 41.57 29.39 2.67
CA GLN A 815 42.36 30.61 2.50
C GLN A 815 43.28 30.60 1.26
N ASN A 816 42.79 30.03 0.14
CA ASN A 816 43.53 29.93 -1.12
C ASN A 816 44.23 31.27 -1.49
N PRO A 817 45.57 31.31 -1.52
CA PRO A 817 46.31 32.53 -1.80
C PRO A 817 46.59 32.74 -3.29
N TYR A 818 46.27 31.75 -4.14
CA TYR A 818 46.56 31.77 -5.57
C TYR A 818 45.48 32.51 -6.36
N GLN A 819 45.89 33.08 -7.49
CA GLN A 819 44.96 33.70 -8.44
C GLN A 819 44.73 32.76 -9.61
N TYR A 820 43.60 32.90 -10.29
CA TYR A 820 43.30 32.15 -11.52
C TYR A 820 43.21 33.15 -12.68
N THR A 821 43.38 32.69 -13.92
CA THR A 821 42.94 33.47 -15.09
C THR A 821 41.44 33.27 -15.30
N PRO A 822 40.70 34.23 -15.89
CA PRO A 822 39.27 34.05 -16.19
C PRO A 822 38.98 32.78 -16.98
N GLU A 823 39.90 32.41 -17.89
CA GLU A 823 39.82 31.22 -18.72
C GLU A 823 40.03 29.94 -17.88
N ALA A 824 40.97 29.97 -16.92
CA ALA A 824 41.17 28.87 -15.97
C ALA A 824 39.97 28.69 -15.03
N GLU A 825 39.36 29.78 -14.56
CA GLU A 825 38.15 29.73 -13.73
C GLU A 825 36.95 29.16 -14.49
N GLN A 826 36.78 29.54 -15.76
CA GLN A 826 35.75 28.99 -16.63
C GLN A 826 35.99 27.49 -16.91
N ALA A 827 37.21 27.09 -17.25
CA ALA A 827 37.55 25.68 -17.47
C ALA A 827 37.34 24.82 -16.20
N LEU A 828 37.65 25.35 -15.00
CA LEU A 828 37.37 24.67 -13.72
C LEU A 828 35.87 24.56 -13.42
N LEU A 829 35.07 25.58 -13.74
CA LEU A 829 33.61 25.54 -13.62
C LEU A 829 32.98 24.48 -14.53
N GLU A 830 33.44 24.41 -15.78
CA GLU A 830 32.92 23.51 -16.81
C GLU A 830 33.36 22.05 -16.53
N ALA A 831 34.67 21.81 -16.35
CA ALA A 831 35.20 20.47 -16.10
C ALA A 831 34.79 19.91 -14.73
N GLY A 832 34.63 20.76 -13.72
CA GLY A 832 34.16 20.36 -12.39
C GLY A 832 32.64 20.11 -12.31
N ASP A 833 31.87 20.43 -13.35
CA ASP A 833 30.40 20.34 -13.39
C ASP A 833 29.69 21.01 -12.19
N GLN A 834 30.34 22.01 -11.57
CA GLN A 834 29.89 22.64 -10.32
C GLN A 834 29.76 21.68 -9.11
N LYS A 835 30.32 20.46 -9.23
CA LYS A 835 30.43 19.47 -8.16
C LYS A 835 31.57 19.86 -7.22
N PRO A 836 31.36 20.01 -5.91
CA PRO A 836 32.42 20.54 -5.05
C PRO A 836 33.63 19.61 -4.90
N PHE A 837 33.42 18.29 -4.95
CA PHE A 837 34.51 17.31 -4.87
C PHE A 837 35.39 17.35 -6.12
N ASP A 838 34.79 17.21 -7.32
CA ASP A 838 35.54 17.22 -8.58
C ASP A 838 36.16 18.61 -8.84
N THR A 839 35.49 19.71 -8.49
CA THR A 839 36.06 21.06 -8.54
C THR A 839 37.27 21.21 -7.61
N GLN A 840 37.18 20.73 -6.35
CA GLN A 840 38.32 20.79 -5.41
C GLN A 840 39.51 19.95 -5.90
N TRP A 841 39.26 18.77 -6.45
CA TRP A 841 40.31 17.90 -6.98
C TRP A 841 40.97 18.51 -8.22
N LEU A 842 40.20 19.03 -9.16
CA LEU A 842 40.74 19.77 -10.31
C LEU A 842 41.53 21.01 -9.86
N CYS A 843 41.07 21.75 -8.84
CA CYS A 843 41.83 22.85 -8.25
C CYS A 843 43.14 22.38 -7.59
N ALA A 844 43.15 21.23 -6.92
CA ALA A 844 44.36 20.64 -6.32
C ALA A 844 45.41 20.33 -7.39
N GLU A 845 45.02 19.60 -8.45
CA GLU A 845 45.93 19.24 -9.54
C GLU A 845 46.35 20.46 -10.36
N SER A 846 45.46 21.44 -10.58
CA SER A 846 45.83 22.69 -11.25
C SER A 846 46.85 23.50 -10.46
N VAL A 847 46.72 23.54 -9.12
CA VAL A 847 47.72 24.18 -8.25
C VAL A 847 49.04 23.40 -8.25
N LYS A 848 49.02 22.07 -8.28
CA LYS A 848 50.24 21.24 -8.41
C LYS A 848 50.97 21.49 -9.74
N ALA A 849 50.25 21.52 -10.86
CA ALA A 849 50.80 21.87 -12.17
C ALA A 849 51.42 23.28 -12.15
N MET A 850 50.68 24.28 -11.67
CA MET A 850 51.11 25.67 -11.56
C MET A 850 52.36 25.86 -10.69
N LEU A 851 52.45 25.15 -9.56
CA LEU A 851 53.60 25.16 -8.65
C LEU A 851 54.85 24.51 -9.24
N THR A 852 54.69 23.53 -10.15
CA THR A 852 55.80 22.90 -10.89
C THR A 852 56.58 23.93 -11.73
N TYR A 853 55.89 24.98 -12.20
CA TYR A 853 56.49 26.12 -12.90
C TYR A 853 56.81 27.32 -11.99
N HIS A 854 56.73 27.14 -10.67
CA HIS A 854 56.96 28.18 -9.63
C HIS A 854 56.15 29.47 -9.82
N ARG A 855 54.95 29.35 -10.41
CA ARG A 855 54.03 30.47 -10.62
C ARG A 855 53.26 30.78 -9.33
N SER A 856 52.44 31.83 -9.39
CA SER A 856 51.46 32.17 -8.33
C SER A 856 50.05 32.43 -8.89
N ARG A 857 49.86 32.09 -10.17
CA ARG A 857 48.60 32.24 -10.90
C ARG A 857 48.40 30.98 -11.72
N VAL A 858 47.25 30.34 -11.54
CA VAL A 858 46.80 29.19 -12.33
C VAL A 858 46.29 29.70 -13.67
N GLU A 859 46.86 29.17 -14.74
CA GLU A 859 46.48 29.45 -16.13
C GLU A 859 45.71 28.26 -16.73
N LEU A 860 45.06 28.48 -17.88
CA LEU A 860 44.25 27.45 -18.56
C LEU A 860 45.04 26.14 -18.77
N THR A 861 46.32 26.24 -19.13
CA THR A 861 47.21 25.08 -19.36
C THR A 861 47.45 24.24 -18.11
N ASP A 862 47.41 24.83 -16.91
CA ASP A 862 47.48 24.08 -15.65
C ASP A 862 46.20 23.26 -15.43
N VAL A 863 45.04 23.81 -15.83
CA VAL A 863 43.72 23.17 -15.71
C VAL A 863 43.56 22.05 -16.75
N GLU A 864 44.00 22.26 -17.99
CA GLU A 864 44.03 21.23 -19.03
C GLU A 864 44.89 20.02 -18.59
N GLN A 865 46.06 20.26 -18.00
CA GLN A 865 46.90 19.22 -17.43
C GLN A 865 46.21 18.51 -16.25
N ALA A 866 45.52 19.25 -15.38
CA ALA A 866 44.77 18.70 -14.26
C ALA A 866 43.62 17.77 -14.71
N ILE A 867 42.88 18.14 -15.76
CA ILE A 867 41.81 17.32 -16.33
C ILE A 867 42.36 15.96 -16.79
N GLN A 868 43.49 15.95 -17.51
CA GLN A 868 44.12 14.70 -17.95
C GLN A 868 44.53 13.80 -16.78
N VAL A 869 45.10 14.36 -15.70
CA VAL A 869 45.45 13.61 -14.49
C VAL A 869 44.20 12.97 -13.87
N VAL A 870 43.16 13.75 -13.60
CA VAL A 870 41.91 13.28 -12.98
C VAL A 870 41.22 12.21 -13.82
N VAL A 871 41.16 12.39 -15.14
CA VAL A 871 40.63 11.40 -16.10
C VAL A 871 41.45 10.11 -16.09
N SER A 872 42.79 10.22 -16.04
CA SER A 872 43.67 9.05 -16.02
C SER A 872 43.52 8.20 -14.76
N GLU A 873 43.34 8.82 -13.59
CA GLU A 873 43.12 8.09 -12.33
C GLU A 873 41.75 7.39 -12.30
N ARG A 874 40.71 8.01 -12.88
CA ARG A 874 39.37 7.40 -13.00
C ARG A 874 39.24 6.37 -14.14
N ARG A 875 40.24 6.22 -15.02
CA ARG A 875 40.18 5.34 -16.22
C ARG A 875 39.69 3.91 -15.94
N ARG A 876 40.10 3.28 -14.83
CA ARG A 876 39.64 1.92 -14.48
C ARG A 876 38.16 1.89 -14.06
N GLU A 877 37.72 2.88 -13.31
CA GLU A 877 36.33 3.04 -12.86
C GLU A 877 35.42 3.25 -14.09
N TYR A 878 35.78 4.22 -14.94
CA TYR A 878 35.07 4.52 -16.18
C TYR A 878 35.01 3.34 -17.16
N ALA A 879 36.12 2.62 -17.37
CA ALA A 879 36.12 1.43 -18.22
C ALA A 879 35.20 0.31 -17.69
N THR A 880 35.13 0.14 -16.36
CA THR A 880 34.28 -0.88 -15.72
C THR A 880 32.80 -0.58 -15.89
N PHE A 881 32.39 0.68 -15.78
CA PHE A 881 31.01 1.10 -16.06
C PHE A 881 30.68 1.04 -17.56
N TRP A 882 31.61 1.45 -18.42
CA TRP A 882 31.43 1.43 -19.87
C TRP A 882 31.21 0.01 -20.42
N GLN A 883 31.92 -1.00 -19.90
CA GLN A 883 31.73 -2.40 -20.30
C GLN A 883 30.34 -2.95 -19.99
N GLN A 884 29.62 -2.37 -19.01
CA GLN A 884 28.25 -2.78 -18.65
C GLN A 884 27.17 -2.20 -19.57
N VAL A 885 27.53 -1.28 -20.47
CA VAL A 885 26.60 -0.71 -21.47
C VAL A 885 26.45 -1.69 -22.64
N PRO A 886 25.21 -1.97 -23.11
CA PRO A 886 24.98 -2.80 -24.30
C PRO A 886 25.81 -2.35 -25.50
N ALA A 887 26.31 -3.30 -26.30
CA ALA A 887 27.22 -3.00 -27.41
C ALA A 887 26.62 -2.01 -28.43
N ASN A 888 25.34 -2.19 -28.78
CA ASN A 888 24.61 -1.32 -29.71
C ASN A 888 24.55 0.13 -29.19
N THR A 889 24.18 0.30 -27.92
CA THR A 889 24.12 1.62 -27.25
C THR A 889 25.49 2.29 -27.16
N ARG A 890 26.57 1.52 -26.95
CA ARG A 890 27.94 2.08 -27.02
C ARG A 890 28.26 2.60 -28.42
N GLN A 891 27.88 1.88 -29.46
CA GLN A 891 28.10 2.26 -30.85
C GLN A 891 27.30 3.51 -31.26
N GLU A 892 26.07 3.66 -30.76
CA GLU A 892 25.26 4.87 -30.93
C GLU A 892 25.92 6.09 -30.26
N ILE A 893 26.32 5.98 -29.00
CA ILE A 893 27.01 7.03 -28.25
C ILE A 893 28.33 7.43 -28.92
N GLN A 894 29.11 6.46 -29.40
CA GLN A 894 30.34 6.70 -30.18
C GLN A 894 30.07 7.48 -31.47
N THR A 895 28.98 7.15 -32.18
CA THR A 895 28.62 7.79 -33.45
C THR A 895 28.19 9.25 -33.26
N GLU A 896 27.45 9.56 -32.19
CA GLU A 896 27.03 10.93 -31.89
C GLU A 896 28.18 11.81 -31.36
N LEU A 897 29.13 11.23 -30.59
CA LEU A 897 30.36 11.94 -30.21
C LEU A 897 31.18 12.35 -31.43
N GLN A 898 31.32 11.47 -32.43
CA GLN A 898 32.02 11.78 -33.68
C GLN A 898 31.31 12.85 -34.54
N ARG A 899 30.01 13.09 -34.31
CA ARG A 899 29.23 14.16 -34.96
C ARG A 899 29.29 15.50 -34.21
N GLY A 900 29.93 15.56 -33.04
CA GLY A 900 29.94 16.75 -32.18
C GLY A 900 28.60 17.03 -31.51
N GLY A 901 27.73 16.03 -31.38
CA GLY A 901 26.42 16.15 -30.73
C GLY A 901 26.52 16.25 -29.20
N VAL A 902 25.61 17.02 -28.59
CA VAL A 902 25.44 17.04 -27.12
C VAL A 902 24.68 15.79 -26.71
N LEU A 903 25.35 14.85 -26.04
CA LEU A 903 24.73 13.62 -25.56
C LEU A 903 23.71 13.89 -24.44
N SER A 904 22.42 13.85 -24.79
CA SER A 904 21.34 13.68 -23.81
C SER A 904 21.29 12.25 -23.30
N ALA A 905 20.99 12.05 -22.00
CA ALA A 905 20.99 10.70 -21.42
C ALA A 905 19.86 9.78 -21.93
N SER A 906 18.94 10.29 -22.76
CA SER A 906 17.98 9.47 -23.53
C SER A 906 18.64 8.43 -24.43
N HIS A 907 19.91 8.64 -24.80
CA HIS A 907 20.72 7.68 -25.58
C HIS A 907 21.35 6.58 -24.72
N ILE A 908 21.19 6.61 -23.39
CA ILE A 908 21.64 5.54 -22.49
C ILE A 908 20.44 4.63 -22.23
N ALA A 909 20.53 3.38 -22.66
CA ALA A 909 19.44 2.41 -22.55
C ALA A 909 18.89 2.30 -21.11
N HIS A 910 17.57 2.08 -21.00
CA HIS A 910 16.74 2.15 -19.78
C HIS A 910 17.15 1.22 -18.60
N GLY A 911 18.23 0.43 -18.72
CA GLY A 911 18.81 -0.38 -17.62
C GLY A 911 20.28 -0.08 -17.29
N ALA A 912 20.94 0.81 -18.02
CA ALA A 912 22.28 1.33 -17.68
C ALA A 912 22.21 2.70 -16.98
N TYR A 913 21.12 3.43 -17.23
CA TYR A 913 20.87 4.79 -16.76
C TYR A 913 21.11 5.01 -15.26
N ASP A 914 20.41 4.26 -14.39
CA ASP A 914 20.55 4.40 -12.93
C ASP A 914 21.97 4.16 -12.45
N ARG A 915 22.66 3.15 -13.00
CA ARG A 915 24.04 2.81 -12.61
C ARG A 915 25.03 3.91 -12.98
N PHE A 916 24.75 4.66 -14.05
CA PHE A 916 25.54 5.82 -14.44
C PHE A 916 25.26 7.04 -13.54
N LEU A 917 24.03 7.17 -13.04
CA LEU A 917 23.65 8.17 -12.03
C LEU A 917 24.27 7.84 -10.66
N GLU A 918 24.18 6.58 -10.21
CA GLU A 918 24.84 6.03 -9.01
C GLU A 918 26.37 6.21 -9.04
N ALA A 919 26.97 6.14 -10.24
CA ALA A 919 28.40 6.36 -10.47
C ALA A 919 28.80 7.85 -10.64
N GLY A 920 27.84 8.79 -10.67
CA GLY A 920 28.11 10.22 -10.90
C GLY A 920 28.59 10.56 -12.32
N LEU A 921 28.32 9.68 -13.30
CA LEU A 921 28.65 9.83 -14.72
C LEU A 921 27.57 10.58 -15.50
N VAL A 922 26.35 10.64 -14.96
CA VAL A 922 25.19 11.37 -15.50
C VAL A 922 24.72 12.38 -14.46
N LEU A 923 24.33 13.57 -14.91
CA LEU A 923 23.87 14.70 -14.12
C LEU A 923 22.42 15.01 -14.46
N ARG A 924 21.61 15.36 -13.45
CA ARG A 924 20.29 15.95 -13.65
C ARG A 924 20.41 17.43 -13.99
N THR A 925 19.60 17.88 -14.94
CA THR A 925 19.45 19.29 -15.30
C THR A 925 17.97 19.64 -15.41
N THR A 926 17.66 20.93 -15.48
CA THR A 926 16.28 21.42 -15.72
C THR A 926 15.73 21.05 -17.10
N GLN A 927 16.58 20.56 -18.01
CA GLN A 927 16.22 20.13 -19.38
C GLN A 927 16.37 18.61 -19.59
N GLY A 928 16.49 17.83 -18.50
CA GLY A 928 16.67 16.38 -18.54
C GLY A 928 17.98 15.96 -17.89
N TYR A 929 18.85 15.31 -18.65
CA TYR A 929 20.08 14.71 -18.12
C TYR A 929 21.23 14.76 -19.13
N ARG A 930 22.46 15.02 -18.65
CA ARG A 930 23.69 15.08 -19.45
C ARG A 930 24.81 14.22 -18.85
N LEU A 931 25.76 13.77 -19.67
CA LEU A 931 27.00 13.17 -19.15
C LEU A 931 27.85 14.21 -18.41
N SER A 932 28.60 13.77 -17.39
CA SER A 932 29.60 14.61 -16.73
C SER A 932 30.81 14.89 -17.64
N THR A 933 31.36 16.09 -17.54
CA THR A 933 32.39 16.63 -18.45
C THR A 933 33.68 15.81 -18.39
N LEU A 934 34.09 15.35 -17.19
CA LEU A 934 35.23 14.42 -17.04
C LEU A 934 35.00 13.07 -17.71
N PHE A 935 33.76 12.56 -17.73
CA PHE A 935 33.44 11.30 -18.42
C PHE A 935 33.38 11.49 -19.94
N GLN A 936 32.93 12.66 -20.41
CA GLN A 936 33.00 13.02 -21.83
C GLN A 936 34.45 13.11 -22.33
N HIS A 937 35.36 13.75 -21.58
CA HIS A 937 36.79 13.76 -21.88
C HIS A 937 37.38 12.35 -21.92
N TRP A 938 37.06 11.49 -20.94
CA TRP A 938 37.52 10.10 -20.94
C TRP A 938 37.05 9.31 -22.18
N LEU A 939 35.79 9.52 -22.62
CA LEU A 939 35.29 8.91 -23.85
C LEU A 939 36.06 9.42 -25.07
N GLN A 940 36.30 10.73 -25.18
CA GLN A 940 37.07 11.31 -26.29
C GLN A 940 38.54 10.81 -26.34
N ASP A 941 39.17 10.58 -25.18
CA ASP A 941 40.56 10.07 -25.07
C ASP A 941 40.68 8.53 -25.23
N SER A 942 39.56 7.80 -25.24
CA SER A 942 39.54 6.32 -25.22
C SER A 942 38.90 5.69 -26.47
N LEU A 943 38.47 6.52 -27.42
CA LEU A 943 37.86 6.16 -28.71
C LEU A 943 38.80 6.47 -29.89
#